data_AF-A0A6I1NV88-F1
#
_entry.id   AF-A0A6I1NV88-F1
#
_cell.length_a   1.000
_cell.length_b   1.000
_cell.length_c   1.000
_cell.angle_alpha   90.00
_cell.angle_beta   90.00
_cell.angle_gamma   90.00
#
_symmetry.space_group_name_H-M   'P 1'
#
loop_
_entity.id
_entity.type
_entity.pdbx_description
1 polymer ?
#
loop_
_entity_poly.entity_id
_entity_poly.type
_entity_poly.pdbx_seq_one_letter_code
_entity_poly.pdbx_strand_id
1 'polypeptide(L)'
;MNVKAMLGRLLLCLSGVLSVSSVYAESVIIATPQQGVGITVDVFDHPEASSGTPSSTSTVPFRPQAFYIPSVQSFKGKVYMFWANNNDQKHINYATSAEGKNWSATQTISVDSIFSNVSVSVFNQKLVLTFTDPQGRLKTVSSENGTGWSTAKPISTLHTAINNKPIVYNGQLFVLYSENSGNAVYYVTSNDGVAWSRENLAFQESADKILTMVPVVYNGQLWAYYAFENGAMFARTYDRAGQWGAKQALTGINGQGPRGFLNSATMIGERVFISSSSSTFYSNDGLHWNAYFSKRFPGNSAYPSGLGVSYAITANDLTMNNPQLPADLATGLSHTDYATFAWRSFIALNNAANTPLPANRGIGNPSSSFADSGKLPQSPSPLLWQTFAHRTELFPPGGEKKGVGGPTRPFASSPQYRYVSFPNGVPLAPGASFAHYNNLDEATQIGQNAIFFPVNPPRPAMNGSHYAPSNDSQILFEAKANPVIYTYAQGLSMYPDHIVLPDGAVEVKAAWRKLADIPVAQRARYHTATVVTYHGTDKAPVAYNEDYALVALHIIHKTANYPTFIFATFEHEDAMTLPDKSPTGLYYIANYDKVAYSPDNGSPPVATFSDGNTTHTVTLPRGDVADSAHTPPIYSGSNGIPKGQAGPIRVVQPQTIYSEVTAVNNQVKQLMDGSSAFNNSVWKHYRLKGVQAIPSSTETDPDYYLANILVESSQPGIQLFRGSNVFPVPEDNTLTNMRTVKNIKVPDFDHSTGSQTMGGCMGCHGIAQSTLKQGFSFLFDAINRANFMDPSSPTGFANPETIGLPDTRTQHARALKYSFGFQNKGAVEETGK
;
A
#
# COMPACT_ATOMS: atom_id res chain seq x y z
N MET A 1 25.69 16.89 -1.15
CA MET A 1 25.24 15.50 -0.98
C MET A 1 26.30 14.73 -0.20
N ASN A 2 25.93 14.10 0.90
CA ASN A 2 26.88 13.52 1.86
C ASN A 2 27.19 12.06 1.49
N VAL A 3 28.47 11.69 1.51
CA VAL A 3 29.04 10.38 1.12
C VAL A 3 28.37 9.19 1.84
N LYS A 4 27.77 9.42 3.02
CA LYS A 4 26.96 8.42 3.74
C LYS A 4 25.71 7.96 3.00
N ALA A 5 25.08 8.80 2.18
CA ALA A 5 23.90 8.42 1.40
C ALA A 5 24.27 7.52 0.19
N MET A 6 25.46 7.73 -0.38
CA MET A 6 26.01 6.83 -1.42
C MET A 6 26.41 5.47 -0.84
N LEU A 7 27.01 5.44 0.36
CA LEU A 7 27.37 4.18 1.04
C LEU A 7 26.14 3.36 1.47
N GLY A 8 25.02 4.00 1.83
CA GLY A 8 23.76 3.32 2.10
C GLY A 8 23.20 2.58 0.87
N ARG A 9 23.32 3.17 -0.33
CA ARG A 9 22.96 2.52 -1.59
C ARG A 9 23.96 1.44 -2.02
N LEU A 10 25.25 1.61 -1.72
CA LEU A 10 26.29 0.63 -2.09
C LEU A 10 26.26 -0.66 -1.25
N LEU A 11 25.87 -0.59 0.03
CA LEU A 11 25.79 -1.78 0.89
C LEU A 11 24.63 -2.72 0.51
N LEU A 12 23.56 -2.20 -0.09
CA LEU A 12 22.48 -3.01 -0.68
C LEU A 12 22.92 -3.73 -1.96
N CYS A 13 23.92 -3.21 -2.68
CA CYS A 13 24.49 -3.89 -3.86
C CYS A 13 25.45 -5.02 -3.51
N LEU A 14 26.12 -5.01 -2.34
CA LEU A 14 27.14 -6.01 -1.99
C LEU A 14 26.58 -7.34 -1.47
N SER A 15 25.27 -7.45 -1.23
CA SER A 15 24.60 -8.74 -0.99
C SER A 15 24.28 -9.50 -2.29
N GLY A 16 24.59 -8.91 -3.45
CA GLY A 16 24.23 -9.39 -4.79
C GLY A 16 25.23 -10.31 -5.50
N VAL A 17 26.11 -11.04 -4.79
CA VAL A 17 26.98 -12.05 -5.43
C VAL A 17 26.36 -13.45 -5.33
N LEU A 18 25.17 -13.57 -5.91
CA LEU A 18 24.51 -14.80 -6.39
C LEU A 18 23.27 -14.30 -7.14
N SER A 19 23.43 -13.97 -8.42
CA SER A 19 22.33 -13.56 -9.29
C SER A 19 21.42 -14.76 -9.59
N VAL A 20 20.56 -15.09 -8.63
CA VAL A 20 19.32 -15.80 -8.94
C VAL A 20 18.41 -14.75 -9.55
N SER A 21 18.05 -14.89 -10.83
CA SER A 21 17.24 -13.93 -11.57
C SER A 21 15.99 -13.53 -10.77
N SER A 22 15.90 -12.25 -10.39
CA SER A 22 14.72 -11.66 -9.77
C SER A 22 13.65 -11.52 -10.83
N VAL A 23 12.58 -12.30 -10.76
CA VAL A 23 11.49 -12.21 -11.74
C VAL A 23 10.46 -11.22 -11.23
N TYR A 24 10.20 -10.15 -11.99
CA TYR A 24 9.07 -9.29 -11.69
C TYR A 24 7.78 -10.03 -12.04
N ALA A 25 6.79 -9.89 -11.18
CA ALA A 25 5.49 -10.52 -11.38
C ALA A 25 4.59 -9.77 -12.40
N GLU A 26 5.01 -8.58 -12.83
CA GLU A 26 4.33 -7.71 -13.80
C GLU A 26 4.88 -7.90 -15.21
N SER A 27 4.04 -7.73 -16.22
CA SER A 27 4.45 -7.87 -17.62
C SER A 27 4.49 -6.51 -18.33
N VAL A 28 5.59 -6.23 -19.05
CA VAL A 28 5.64 -5.08 -19.98
C VAL A 28 4.89 -5.46 -21.26
N ILE A 29 4.11 -4.51 -21.77
CA ILE A 29 3.41 -4.60 -23.04
C ILE A 29 4.03 -3.60 -24.02
N ILE A 30 4.44 -4.08 -25.19
CA ILE A 30 4.93 -3.27 -26.29
C ILE A 30 3.96 -3.41 -27.46
N ALA A 31 3.28 -2.31 -27.79
CA ALA A 31 2.30 -2.25 -28.87
C ALA A 31 2.88 -1.49 -30.06
N THR A 32 3.28 -2.20 -31.12
CA THR A 32 3.88 -1.60 -32.33
C THR A 32 2.89 -1.62 -33.50
N PRO A 33 2.50 -0.46 -34.04
CA PRO A 33 1.66 -0.39 -35.23
C PRO A 33 2.35 -0.87 -36.50
N GLN A 34 1.57 -1.55 -37.33
CA GLN A 34 1.90 -1.96 -38.68
C GLN A 34 0.84 -1.44 -39.65
N GLN A 35 1.26 -0.55 -40.58
CA GLN A 35 0.37 0.00 -41.60
C GLN A 35 -0.36 -1.10 -42.38
N GLY A 36 -1.66 -0.89 -42.61
CA GLY A 36 -2.50 -1.79 -43.40
C GLY A 36 -2.84 -3.12 -42.71
N VAL A 37 -2.30 -3.39 -41.52
CA VAL A 37 -2.50 -4.64 -40.78
C VAL A 37 -3.19 -4.38 -39.45
N GLY A 38 -2.56 -3.59 -38.57
CA GLY A 38 -3.05 -3.37 -37.21
C GLY A 38 -1.93 -3.11 -36.22
N ILE A 39 -2.16 -3.42 -34.95
CA ILE A 39 -1.18 -3.24 -33.89
C ILE A 39 -0.68 -4.62 -33.45
N THR A 40 0.62 -4.87 -33.61
CA THR A 40 1.25 -6.05 -33.01
C THR A 40 1.53 -5.76 -31.54
N VAL A 41 1.09 -6.66 -30.66
CA VAL A 41 1.26 -6.54 -29.22
C VAL A 41 2.15 -7.67 -28.72
N ASP A 42 3.31 -7.30 -28.20
CA ASP A 42 4.33 -8.19 -27.65
C ASP A 42 4.32 -8.05 -26.11
N VAL A 43 4.16 -9.17 -25.39
CA VAL A 43 4.10 -9.23 -23.92
C VAL A 43 5.40 -9.84 -23.37
N PHE A 44 5.96 -9.24 -22.32
CA PHE A 44 7.22 -9.64 -21.70
C PHE A 44 6.98 -9.94 -20.22
N ASP A 45 6.80 -11.22 -19.89
CA ASP A 45 6.59 -11.70 -18.51
C ASP A 45 7.89 -11.73 -17.67
N HIS A 46 9.05 -11.43 -18.29
CA HIS A 46 10.38 -11.35 -17.65
C HIS A 46 11.07 -10.01 -17.95
N PRO A 47 10.48 -8.88 -17.51
CA PRO A 47 10.98 -7.55 -17.86
C PRO A 47 12.35 -7.20 -17.24
N GLU A 48 12.82 -7.98 -16.26
CA GLU A 48 14.16 -7.90 -15.69
C GLU A 48 15.27 -8.27 -16.69
N ALA A 49 14.96 -9.02 -17.74
CA ALA A 49 15.97 -9.52 -18.68
C ALA A 49 16.73 -8.37 -19.35
N SER A 50 18.02 -8.55 -19.64
CA SER A 50 18.83 -7.53 -20.34
C SER A 50 18.43 -7.33 -21.80
N SER A 51 17.71 -8.29 -22.38
CA SER A 51 17.05 -8.16 -23.69
C SER A 51 15.69 -8.83 -23.62
N GLY A 52 14.69 -8.21 -24.25
CA GLY A 52 13.32 -8.69 -24.23
C GLY A 52 13.11 -9.76 -25.29
N THR A 53 12.70 -10.96 -24.86
CA THR A 53 12.04 -11.93 -25.74
C THR A 53 10.55 -11.97 -25.33
N PRO A 54 9.60 -11.72 -26.25
CA PRO A 54 8.20 -11.74 -25.89
C PRO A 54 7.77 -13.16 -25.51
N SER A 55 7.06 -13.30 -24.40
CA SER A 55 6.41 -14.55 -24.00
C SER A 55 5.16 -14.82 -24.84
N SER A 56 4.56 -13.77 -25.40
CA SER A 56 3.41 -13.85 -26.30
C SER A 56 3.42 -12.70 -27.29
N THR A 57 3.00 -12.98 -28.53
CA THR A 57 2.77 -11.98 -29.57
C THR A 57 1.35 -12.16 -30.12
N SER A 58 0.59 -11.08 -30.21
CA SER A 58 -0.74 -11.03 -30.82
C SER A 58 -0.89 -9.84 -31.77
N THR A 59 -1.98 -9.78 -32.53
CA THR A 59 -2.26 -8.65 -33.41
C THR A 59 -3.70 -8.19 -33.22
N VAL A 60 -3.89 -6.89 -32.97
CA VAL A 60 -5.19 -6.22 -32.98
C VAL A 60 -5.42 -5.66 -34.38
N PRO A 61 -6.37 -6.19 -35.17
CA PRO A 61 -6.54 -5.78 -36.56
C PRO A 61 -7.02 -4.33 -36.70
N PHE A 62 -6.34 -3.57 -37.57
CA PHE A 62 -6.76 -2.23 -37.98
C PHE A 62 -6.23 -1.95 -39.40
N ARG A 63 -7.11 -2.14 -40.39
CA ARG A 63 -6.77 -2.18 -41.81
C ARG A 63 -6.55 -0.83 -42.51
N PRO A 64 -7.06 0.33 -42.04
CA PRO A 64 -6.78 1.60 -42.70
C PRO A 64 -5.28 1.87 -42.84
N GLN A 65 -4.85 2.30 -44.04
CA GLN A 65 -3.49 2.77 -44.27
C GLN A 65 -3.35 4.21 -43.77
N ALA A 66 -3.29 4.37 -42.45
CA ALA A 66 -3.23 5.65 -41.77
C ALA A 66 -2.10 5.67 -40.74
N PHE A 67 -1.64 6.86 -40.35
CA PHE A 67 -0.71 7.02 -39.24
C PHE A 67 -1.49 6.98 -37.92
N TYR A 68 -1.05 6.16 -36.98
CA TYR A 68 -1.64 6.07 -35.63
C TYR A 68 -0.58 5.58 -34.65
N ILE A 69 -0.69 6.07 -33.41
CA ILE A 69 0.19 5.69 -32.32
C ILE A 69 -0.65 5.19 -31.14
N PRO A 70 -0.36 4.01 -30.57
CA PRO A 70 -1.12 3.47 -29.47
C PRO A 70 -0.63 4.04 -28.12
N SER A 71 -1.58 4.20 -27.20
CA SER A 71 -1.35 4.45 -25.78
C SER A 71 -1.98 3.31 -24.98
N VAL A 72 -1.23 2.75 -24.03
CA VAL A 72 -1.61 1.53 -23.29
C VAL A 72 -1.69 1.84 -21.80
N GLN A 73 -2.76 1.42 -21.12
CA GLN A 73 -3.02 1.73 -19.70
C GLN A 73 -3.74 0.58 -19.01
N SER A 74 -3.32 0.19 -17.80
CA SER A 74 -4.10 -0.70 -16.94
C SER A 74 -5.24 0.06 -16.27
N PHE A 75 -6.41 -0.56 -16.22
CA PHE A 75 -7.59 -0.03 -15.56
C PHE A 75 -8.56 -1.16 -15.19
N LYS A 76 -8.91 -1.26 -13.91
CA LYS A 76 -9.95 -2.15 -13.36
C LYS A 76 -9.81 -3.61 -13.82
N GLY A 77 -8.59 -4.13 -13.74
CA GLY A 77 -8.28 -5.53 -14.05
C GLY A 77 -8.15 -5.84 -15.53
N LYS A 78 -8.07 -4.82 -16.39
CA LYS A 78 -7.82 -4.96 -17.82
C LYS A 78 -6.74 -3.98 -18.28
N VAL A 79 -6.05 -4.37 -19.33
CA VAL A 79 -5.23 -3.47 -20.13
C VAL A 79 -6.07 -2.90 -21.26
N TYR A 80 -6.08 -1.58 -21.37
CA TYR A 80 -6.68 -0.83 -22.47
C TYR A 80 -5.60 -0.34 -23.41
N MET A 81 -5.89 -0.39 -24.72
CA MET A 81 -5.07 0.21 -25.75
C MET A 81 -5.92 1.15 -26.58
N PHE A 82 -5.52 2.42 -26.67
CA PHE A 82 -6.21 3.48 -27.39
C PHE A 82 -5.38 3.98 -28.55
N TRP A 83 -6.01 4.28 -29.68
CA TRP A 83 -5.37 4.94 -30.82
C TRP A 83 -6.39 5.74 -31.63
N ALA A 84 -5.91 6.78 -32.30
CA ALA A 84 -6.69 7.46 -33.33
C ALA A 84 -5.78 7.70 -34.55
N ASN A 85 -6.42 7.93 -35.69
CA ASN A 85 -5.73 8.00 -36.98
C ASN A 85 -6.10 9.29 -37.71
N ASN A 86 -5.18 9.78 -38.52
CA ASN A 86 -5.31 11.07 -39.20
C ASN A 86 -6.43 11.14 -40.26
N ASN A 87 -7.04 10.01 -40.63
CA ASN A 87 -8.15 9.97 -41.60
C ASN A 87 -9.52 9.97 -40.92
N ASP A 88 -9.60 9.79 -39.60
CA ASP A 88 -10.85 9.78 -38.83
C ASP A 88 -10.82 10.87 -37.75
N GLN A 89 -11.52 11.96 -38.02
CA GLN A 89 -11.60 13.11 -37.11
C GLN A 89 -12.73 13.00 -36.08
N LYS A 90 -13.40 11.85 -35.98
CA LYS A 90 -14.61 11.68 -35.15
C LYS A 90 -14.53 10.53 -34.16
N HIS A 91 -13.53 9.65 -34.26
CA HIS A 91 -13.45 8.48 -33.37
C HIS A 91 -12.07 8.26 -32.77
N ILE A 92 -12.07 7.90 -31.49
CA ILE A 92 -10.95 7.25 -30.82
C ILE A 92 -11.23 5.74 -30.81
N ASN A 93 -10.30 4.94 -31.29
CA ASN A 93 -10.40 3.48 -31.30
C ASN A 93 -9.79 2.91 -30.02
N TYR A 94 -10.32 1.79 -29.55
CA TYR A 94 -9.72 1.05 -28.45
C TYR A 94 -9.96 -0.45 -28.51
N ALA A 95 -9.11 -1.20 -27.83
CA ALA A 95 -9.28 -2.62 -27.54
C ALA A 95 -8.87 -2.91 -26.09
N THR A 96 -9.35 -4.03 -25.55
CA THR A 96 -9.05 -4.43 -24.16
C THR A 96 -8.53 -5.86 -24.09
N SER A 97 -7.73 -6.15 -23.07
CA SER A 97 -7.24 -7.49 -22.75
C SER A 97 -7.15 -7.66 -21.24
N ALA A 98 -7.29 -8.87 -20.73
CA ALA A 98 -7.01 -9.14 -19.30
C ALA A 98 -5.51 -9.00 -19.00
N GLU A 99 -4.65 -9.57 -19.84
CA GLU A 99 -3.21 -9.69 -19.62
C GLU A 99 -2.36 -9.09 -20.76
N GLY A 100 -2.98 -8.55 -21.81
CA GLY A 100 -2.29 -8.09 -23.02
C GLY A 100 -2.02 -9.18 -24.07
N LYS A 101 -2.44 -10.42 -23.80
CA LYS A 101 -2.22 -11.59 -24.69
C LYS A 101 -3.36 -11.81 -25.69
N ASN A 102 -4.61 -11.76 -25.21
CA ASN A 102 -5.81 -11.93 -26.02
C ASN A 102 -6.64 -10.63 -25.99
N TRP A 103 -6.84 -10.01 -27.15
CA TRP A 103 -7.49 -8.71 -27.26
C TRP A 103 -8.91 -8.80 -27.80
N SER A 104 -9.78 -7.91 -27.32
CA SER A 104 -11.12 -7.72 -27.84
C SER A 104 -11.10 -7.22 -29.29
N ALA A 105 -12.24 -7.32 -29.98
CA ALA A 105 -12.46 -6.57 -31.20
C ALA A 105 -12.32 -5.05 -30.94
N THR A 106 -11.95 -4.31 -31.98
CA THR A 106 -11.84 -2.85 -31.95
C THR A 106 -13.20 -2.22 -31.68
N GLN A 107 -13.21 -1.29 -30.72
CA GLN A 107 -14.36 -0.48 -30.31
C GLN A 107 -14.05 1.00 -30.56
N THR A 108 -15.06 1.86 -30.55
CA THR A 108 -14.90 3.29 -30.82
C THR A 108 -15.55 4.16 -29.76
N ILE A 109 -14.97 5.35 -29.57
CA ILE A 109 -15.48 6.45 -28.75
C ILE A 109 -15.74 7.61 -29.71
N SER A 110 -16.99 8.05 -29.82
CA SER A 110 -17.34 9.21 -30.64
C SER A 110 -16.92 10.51 -29.96
N VAL A 111 -16.22 11.36 -30.70
CA VAL A 111 -15.81 12.70 -30.27
C VAL A 111 -16.22 13.75 -31.30
N ASP A 112 -16.32 15.00 -30.87
CA ASP A 112 -16.74 16.12 -31.73
C ASP A 112 -15.67 16.47 -32.78
N SER A 113 -14.39 16.47 -32.40
CA SER A 113 -13.26 16.57 -33.33
C SER A 113 -11.97 16.06 -32.70
N ILE A 114 -11.17 15.32 -33.48
CA ILE A 114 -9.83 14.86 -33.14
C ILE A 114 -8.88 15.00 -34.35
N PHE A 115 -7.61 15.29 -34.11
CA PHE A 115 -6.58 15.34 -35.13
C PHE A 115 -5.97 13.96 -35.42
N SER A 116 -5.36 13.32 -34.41
CA SER A 116 -4.79 11.97 -34.56
C SER A 116 -4.43 11.31 -33.22
N ASN A 117 -3.53 11.89 -32.44
CA ASN A 117 -2.96 11.24 -31.25
C ASN A 117 -3.90 11.29 -30.05
N VAL A 118 -3.92 10.21 -29.27
CA VAL A 118 -4.60 10.10 -27.99
C VAL A 118 -3.62 9.58 -26.94
N SER A 119 -3.67 10.17 -25.76
CA SER A 119 -2.89 9.77 -24.60
C SER A 119 -3.83 9.48 -23.43
N VAL A 120 -3.41 8.65 -22.48
CA VAL A 120 -4.27 8.18 -21.38
C VAL A 120 -3.51 8.08 -20.07
N SER A 121 -4.22 8.32 -18.96
CA SER A 121 -3.81 7.98 -17.59
C SER A 121 -5.05 7.60 -16.76
N VAL A 122 -4.88 7.04 -15.56
CA VAL A 122 -5.99 6.85 -14.61
C VAL A 122 -5.89 7.90 -13.52
N PHE A 123 -6.98 8.60 -13.26
CA PHE A 123 -7.05 9.60 -12.19
C PHE A 123 -8.42 9.56 -11.53
N ASN A 124 -8.44 9.62 -10.18
CA ASN A 124 -9.67 9.51 -9.38
C ASN A 124 -10.58 8.36 -9.83
N GLN A 125 -10.00 7.16 -10.03
CA GLN A 125 -10.70 5.94 -10.44
C GLN A 125 -11.36 6.00 -11.83
N LYS A 126 -10.93 6.93 -12.70
CA LYS A 126 -11.40 7.08 -14.08
C LYS A 126 -10.25 6.99 -15.07
N LEU A 127 -10.49 6.38 -16.21
CA LEU A 127 -9.67 6.62 -17.40
C LEU A 127 -9.85 8.08 -17.81
N VAL A 128 -8.74 8.79 -18.02
CA VAL A 128 -8.72 10.16 -18.53
C VAL A 128 -7.88 10.18 -19.80
N LEU A 129 -8.53 10.47 -20.92
CA LEU A 129 -7.93 10.54 -22.24
C LEU A 129 -7.74 11.99 -22.62
N THR A 130 -6.56 12.35 -23.11
CA THR A 130 -6.28 13.67 -23.70
C THR A 130 -5.91 13.54 -25.17
N PHE A 131 -6.36 14.49 -25.96
CA PHE A 131 -6.16 14.55 -27.41
C PHE A 131 -6.32 15.99 -27.89
N THR A 132 -6.02 16.25 -29.15
CA THR A 132 -6.25 17.57 -29.77
C THR A 132 -7.26 17.50 -30.90
N ASP A 133 -7.93 18.60 -31.16
CA ASP A 133 -8.66 18.81 -32.41
C ASP A 133 -7.72 19.22 -33.56
N PRO A 134 -8.22 19.32 -34.82
CA PRO A 134 -7.41 19.73 -35.96
C PRO A 134 -6.79 21.13 -35.87
N GLN A 135 -7.23 21.97 -34.92
CA GLN A 135 -6.63 23.28 -34.63
C GLN A 135 -5.55 23.20 -33.53
N GLY A 136 -5.25 22.01 -33.02
CA GLY A 136 -4.26 21.79 -31.97
C GLY A 136 -4.75 22.18 -30.57
N ARG A 137 -6.06 22.39 -30.38
CA ARG A 137 -6.63 22.72 -29.08
C ARG A 137 -6.81 21.46 -28.25
N LEU A 138 -6.35 21.49 -27.00
CA LEU A 138 -6.38 20.36 -26.09
C LEU A 138 -7.80 20.02 -25.65
N LYS A 139 -8.12 18.73 -25.62
CA LYS A 139 -9.40 18.18 -25.20
C LYS A 139 -9.21 16.98 -24.28
N THR A 140 -10.24 16.70 -23.49
CA THR A 140 -10.30 15.56 -22.58
C THR A 140 -11.64 14.83 -22.65
N VAL A 141 -11.59 13.52 -22.46
CA VAL A 141 -12.75 12.64 -22.23
C VAL A 141 -12.41 11.66 -21.12
N SER A 142 -13.41 11.23 -20.35
CA SER A 142 -13.19 10.31 -19.22
C SER A 142 -14.21 9.18 -19.15
N SER A 143 -13.84 8.11 -18.45
CA SER A 143 -14.73 6.97 -18.20
C SER A 143 -14.48 6.34 -16.83
N GLU A 144 -15.55 6.10 -16.07
CA GLU A 144 -15.51 5.45 -14.75
C GLU A 144 -15.48 3.91 -14.84
N ASN A 145 -15.90 3.35 -15.97
CA ASN A 145 -16.05 1.90 -16.20
C ASN A 145 -15.33 1.40 -17.46
N GLY A 146 -14.71 2.30 -18.22
CA GLY A 146 -13.99 2.01 -19.45
C GLY A 146 -14.87 1.72 -20.68
N THR A 147 -16.20 1.84 -20.57
CA THR A 147 -17.13 1.58 -21.68
C THR A 147 -18.12 2.72 -21.91
N GLY A 148 -18.55 3.41 -20.85
CA GLY A 148 -19.35 4.63 -20.91
C GLY A 148 -18.46 5.86 -20.81
N TRP A 149 -18.53 6.74 -21.81
CA TRP A 149 -17.61 7.86 -21.97
C TRP A 149 -18.33 9.20 -21.82
N SER A 150 -17.67 10.16 -21.17
CA SER A 150 -18.17 11.53 -21.09
C SER A 150 -18.21 12.20 -22.47
N THR A 151 -18.87 13.35 -22.58
CA THR A 151 -18.66 14.22 -23.74
C THR A 151 -17.25 14.82 -23.72
N ALA A 152 -16.65 15.01 -24.89
CA ALA A 152 -15.36 15.71 -25.01
C ALA A 152 -15.47 17.15 -24.49
N LYS A 153 -14.50 17.58 -23.68
CA LYS A 153 -14.41 18.94 -23.13
C LYS A 153 -13.08 19.59 -23.50
N PRO A 154 -13.03 20.89 -23.81
CA PRO A 154 -11.78 21.59 -24.03
C PRO A 154 -11.01 21.77 -22.70
N ILE A 155 -9.68 21.77 -22.79
CA ILE A 155 -8.77 22.25 -21.75
C ILE A 155 -8.13 23.53 -22.27
N SER A 156 -8.30 24.63 -21.54
CA SER A 156 -7.79 25.94 -21.96
C SER A 156 -6.26 25.98 -21.86
N THR A 157 -5.60 26.08 -23.01
CA THR A 157 -4.15 26.29 -23.16
C THR A 157 -3.91 27.57 -23.97
N LEU A 158 -2.75 28.22 -23.77
CA LEU A 158 -2.36 29.38 -24.58
C LEU A 158 -1.72 28.91 -25.89
N HIS A 159 -0.94 27.83 -25.81
CA HIS A 159 -0.25 27.24 -26.95
C HIS A 159 -0.99 26.00 -27.47
N THR A 160 -0.68 25.62 -28.72
CA THR A 160 -1.18 24.36 -29.30
C THR A 160 -0.54 23.16 -28.59
N ALA A 161 -1.31 22.09 -28.41
CA ALA A 161 -0.92 20.94 -27.58
C ALA A 161 -0.79 19.63 -28.39
N ILE A 162 -0.29 19.72 -29.62
CA ILE A 162 -0.22 18.59 -30.57
C ILE A 162 0.47 17.38 -29.94
N ASN A 163 1.57 17.62 -29.23
CA ASN A 163 2.20 16.60 -28.39
C ASN A 163 1.70 16.81 -26.96
N ASN A 164 0.78 15.97 -26.48
CA ASN A 164 0.28 16.02 -25.10
C ASN A 164 0.30 14.63 -24.44
N LYS A 165 0.58 14.60 -23.14
CA LYS A 165 0.64 13.37 -22.34
C LYS A 165 0.13 13.66 -20.90
N PRO A 166 -0.93 12.97 -20.44
CA PRO A 166 -1.39 13.05 -19.06
C PRO A 166 -0.54 12.13 -18.18
N ILE A 167 -0.28 12.55 -16.94
CA ILE A 167 0.44 11.76 -15.93
C ILE A 167 -0.01 12.19 -14.54
N VAL A 168 -0.14 11.24 -13.60
CA VAL A 168 -0.46 11.56 -12.21
C VAL A 168 0.83 11.67 -11.41
N TYR A 169 0.99 12.74 -10.65
CA TYR A 169 2.13 12.93 -9.76
C TYR A 169 1.68 13.67 -8.49
N ASN A 170 2.08 13.17 -7.32
CA ASN A 170 1.75 13.76 -6.02
C ASN A 170 0.25 14.03 -5.80
N GLY A 171 -0.62 13.11 -6.26
CA GLY A 171 -2.07 13.23 -6.13
C GLY A 171 -2.74 14.22 -7.09
N GLN A 172 -1.99 14.77 -8.04
CA GLN A 172 -2.49 15.73 -9.03
C GLN A 172 -2.33 15.17 -10.44
N LEU A 173 -3.31 15.43 -11.31
CA LEU A 173 -3.23 15.11 -12.73
C LEU A 173 -2.51 16.22 -13.48
N PHE A 174 -1.38 15.92 -14.09
CA PHE A 174 -0.66 16.80 -15.00
C PHE A 174 -1.01 16.44 -16.45
N VAL A 175 -1.08 17.44 -17.33
CA VAL A 175 -0.99 17.24 -18.78
C VAL A 175 0.16 18.08 -19.29
N LEU A 176 1.26 17.40 -19.64
CA LEU A 176 2.41 18.04 -20.25
C LEU A 176 2.19 18.10 -21.76
N TYR A 177 2.61 19.20 -22.38
CA TYR A 177 2.48 19.36 -23.82
C TYR A 177 3.50 20.30 -24.44
N SER A 178 3.64 20.20 -25.76
CA SER A 178 4.40 21.13 -26.59
C SER A 178 3.66 21.40 -27.89
N GLU A 179 3.99 22.54 -28.49
CA GLU A 179 3.64 22.81 -29.89
C GLU A 179 4.41 21.86 -30.82
N ASN A 180 3.92 21.72 -32.05
CA ASN A 180 4.66 21.00 -33.07
C ASN A 180 5.90 21.84 -33.47
N SER A 181 7.09 21.30 -33.27
CA SER A 181 8.36 22.04 -33.49
C SER A 181 8.48 23.33 -32.65
N GLY A 182 7.87 23.33 -31.45
CA GLY A 182 8.04 24.40 -30.46
C GLY A 182 9.41 24.35 -29.79
N ASN A 183 9.76 25.37 -28.99
CA ASN A 183 10.99 25.37 -28.20
C ASN A 183 10.74 25.22 -26.69
N ALA A 184 9.51 24.96 -26.27
CA ALA A 184 9.13 24.88 -24.87
C ALA A 184 8.21 23.69 -24.61
N VAL A 185 8.27 23.21 -23.36
CA VAL A 185 7.28 22.29 -22.78
C VAL A 185 6.47 23.08 -21.77
N TYR A 186 5.15 22.89 -21.83
CA TYR A 186 4.17 23.49 -20.95
C TYR A 186 3.43 22.41 -20.19
N TYR A 187 2.72 22.81 -19.14
CA TYR A 187 1.81 21.90 -18.44
C TYR A 187 0.62 22.64 -17.83
N VAL A 188 -0.48 21.90 -17.70
CA VAL A 188 -1.64 22.25 -16.88
C VAL A 188 -1.87 21.14 -15.87
N THR A 189 -2.49 21.48 -14.75
CA THR A 189 -2.74 20.54 -13.65
C THR A 189 -4.21 20.54 -13.23
N SER A 190 -4.67 19.45 -12.63
CA SER A 190 -6.02 19.32 -12.08
C SER A 190 -6.03 18.45 -10.82
N ASN A 191 -6.78 18.89 -9.81
CA ASN A 191 -6.99 18.15 -8.56
C ASN A 191 -8.24 17.24 -8.61
N ASP A 192 -9.13 17.45 -9.58
CA ASP A 192 -10.43 16.76 -9.68
C ASP A 192 -10.68 16.15 -11.08
N GLY A 193 -9.80 16.42 -12.05
CA GLY A 193 -9.92 15.99 -13.45
C GLY A 193 -10.90 16.84 -14.26
N VAL A 194 -11.44 17.91 -13.69
CA VAL A 194 -12.48 18.76 -14.28
C VAL A 194 -12.03 20.22 -14.36
N ALA A 195 -11.60 20.79 -13.24
CA ALA A 195 -11.05 22.13 -13.16
C ALA A 195 -9.54 22.07 -13.44
N TRP A 196 -9.08 22.93 -14.35
CA TRP A 196 -7.69 22.97 -14.79
C TRP A 196 -7.01 24.26 -14.37
N SER A 197 -5.74 24.17 -14.01
CA SER A 197 -4.89 25.34 -13.77
C SER A 197 -4.71 26.16 -15.04
N ARG A 198 -4.19 27.37 -14.88
CA ARG A 198 -3.57 28.09 -16.01
C ARG A 198 -2.38 27.30 -16.54
N GLU A 199 -2.02 27.59 -17.79
CA GLU A 199 -0.79 27.08 -18.40
C GLU A 199 0.44 27.54 -17.60
N ASN A 200 1.35 26.60 -17.33
CA ASN A 200 2.65 26.86 -16.73
C ASN A 200 3.75 26.46 -17.72
N LEU A 201 4.82 27.25 -17.76
CA LEU A 201 6.04 26.88 -18.48
C LEU A 201 6.81 25.83 -17.65
N ALA A 202 7.06 24.65 -18.21
CA ALA A 202 7.97 23.69 -17.60
C ALA A 202 9.42 24.13 -17.81
N PHE A 203 9.81 24.28 -19.07
CA PHE A 203 11.12 24.74 -19.49
C PHE A 203 11.10 25.16 -20.95
N GLN A 204 12.08 25.98 -21.33
CA GLN A 204 12.29 26.46 -22.70
C GLN A 204 13.75 26.22 -23.12
N GLU A 205 13.92 25.80 -24.37
CA GLU A 205 15.20 25.55 -25.02
C GLU A 205 15.51 26.69 -26.01
N SER A 206 16.79 27.02 -26.16
CA SER A 206 17.23 28.23 -26.85
C SER A 206 17.61 28.03 -28.32
N ALA A 207 18.03 26.82 -28.71
CA ALA A 207 18.62 26.56 -30.03
C ALA A 207 17.79 25.59 -30.87
N ASP A 208 17.41 24.45 -30.30
CA ASP A 208 16.77 23.36 -31.02
C ASP A 208 15.25 23.29 -30.77
N LYS A 209 14.52 22.78 -31.75
CA LYS A 209 13.07 22.54 -31.65
C LYS A 209 12.79 21.17 -31.06
N ILE A 210 11.80 21.12 -30.17
CA ILE A 210 11.32 19.91 -29.52
C ILE A 210 10.42 19.16 -30.51
N LEU A 211 10.81 17.94 -30.83
CA LEU A 211 10.08 17.03 -31.70
C LEU A 211 8.98 16.29 -30.92
N THR A 212 9.30 15.80 -29.73
CA THR A 212 8.39 15.01 -28.89
C THR A 212 8.85 14.99 -27.43
N MET A 213 7.91 14.68 -26.54
CA MET A 213 8.09 14.61 -25.09
C MET A 213 7.25 13.48 -24.49
N VAL A 214 7.82 12.80 -23.50
CA VAL A 214 7.23 11.67 -22.80
C VAL A 214 7.46 11.82 -21.30
N PRO A 215 6.39 11.95 -20.49
CA PRO A 215 6.50 11.94 -19.05
C PRO A 215 6.42 10.53 -18.46
N VAL A 216 7.05 10.32 -17.30
CA VAL A 216 6.87 9.13 -16.46
C VAL A 216 7.24 9.48 -15.02
N VAL A 217 6.55 8.92 -14.03
CA VAL A 217 6.98 9.02 -12.64
C VAL A 217 7.89 7.84 -12.34
N TYR A 218 9.12 8.13 -11.93
CA TYR A 218 10.15 7.14 -11.68
C TYR A 218 11.03 7.59 -10.52
N ASN A 219 11.26 6.68 -9.56
CA ASN A 219 12.06 6.93 -8.36
C ASN A 219 11.57 8.18 -7.60
N GLY A 220 10.24 8.32 -7.48
CA GLY A 220 9.58 9.38 -6.72
C GLY A 220 9.61 10.78 -7.34
N GLN A 221 10.05 10.92 -8.60
CA GLN A 221 10.09 12.19 -9.34
C GLN A 221 9.32 12.07 -10.65
N LEU A 222 8.76 13.19 -11.13
CA LEU A 222 8.20 13.26 -12.47
C LEU A 222 9.33 13.55 -13.47
N TRP A 223 9.62 12.60 -14.36
CA TRP A 223 10.58 12.76 -15.43
C TRP A 223 9.87 13.23 -16.69
N ALA A 224 10.44 14.23 -17.37
CA ALA A 224 10.08 14.60 -18.74
C ALA A 224 11.27 14.29 -19.66
N TYR A 225 11.13 13.22 -20.44
CA TYR A 225 12.06 12.90 -21.52
C TYR A 225 11.64 13.62 -22.79
N TYR A 226 12.58 14.20 -23.52
CA TYR A 226 12.26 14.93 -24.74
C TYR A 226 13.37 14.79 -25.79
N ALA A 227 12.96 14.83 -27.05
CA ALA A 227 13.86 14.74 -28.20
C ALA A 227 13.77 15.99 -29.07
N PHE A 228 14.91 16.43 -29.59
CA PHE A 228 14.98 17.48 -30.58
C PHE A 228 14.85 16.93 -32.01
N GLU A 229 14.52 17.80 -32.96
CA GLU A 229 14.48 17.45 -34.39
C GLU A 229 15.83 16.95 -34.94
N ASN A 230 16.94 17.41 -34.36
CA ASN A 230 18.29 16.95 -34.68
C ASN A 230 18.60 15.53 -34.13
N GLY A 231 17.70 14.93 -33.36
CA GLY A 231 17.83 13.59 -32.77
C GLY A 231 18.47 13.55 -31.38
N ALA A 232 18.98 14.67 -30.85
CA ALA A 232 19.49 14.74 -29.50
C ALA A 232 18.35 14.59 -28.47
N MET A 233 18.61 13.85 -27.39
CA MET A 233 17.59 13.53 -26.38
C MET A 233 18.05 13.91 -24.99
N PHE A 234 17.11 14.39 -24.19
CA PHE A 234 17.37 14.93 -22.87
C PHE A 234 16.26 14.53 -21.89
N ALA A 235 16.57 14.70 -20.60
CA ALA A 235 15.62 14.63 -19.52
C ALA A 235 15.70 15.86 -18.63
N ARG A 236 14.57 16.17 -17.99
CA ARG A 236 14.49 17.00 -16.78
C ARG A 236 13.56 16.31 -15.79
N THR A 237 13.84 16.49 -14.51
CA THR A 237 13.01 15.98 -13.42
C THR A 237 12.23 17.13 -12.78
N TYR A 238 11.00 16.89 -12.39
CA TYR A 238 10.19 17.74 -11.55
C TYR A 238 10.10 17.10 -10.17
N ASP A 239 10.64 17.78 -9.17
CA ASP A 239 10.72 17.26 -7.80
C ASP A 239 9.43 17.51 -7.01
N ARG A 240 9.39 17.06 -5.75
CA ARG A 240 8.22 17.24 -4.87
C ARG A 240 8.09 18.68 -4.36
N ALA A 241 9.18 19.46 -4.38
CA ALA A 241 9.16 20.89 -4.08
C ALA A 241 8.61 21.74 -5.24
N GLY A 242 8.18 21.08 -6.32
CA GLY A 242 7.56 21.72 -7.47
C GLY A 242 8.55 22.43 -8.39
N GLN A 243 9.81 21.99 -8.41
CA GLN A 243 10.87 22.61 -9.20
C GLN A 243 11.34 21.70 -10.34
N TRP A 244 11.55 22.30 -11.52
CA TRP A 244 12.17 21.64 -12.65
C TRP A 244 13.70 21.67 -12.53
N GLY A 245 14.32 20.51 -12.65
CA GLY A 245 15.75 20.32 -12.61
C GLY A 245 16.48 20.76 -13.90
N ALA A 246 17.80 20.66 -13.84
CA ALA A 246 18.68 20.95 -14.97
C ALA A 246 18.47 19.96 -16.12
N LYS A 247 18.75 20.42 -17.35
CA LYS A 247 18.79 19.57 -18.56
C LYS A 247 19.89 18.52 -18.42
N GLN A 248 19.54 17.26 -18.64
CA GLN A 248 20.46 16.13 -18.58
C GLN A 248 20.42 15.38 -19.91
N ALA A 249 21.59 15.05 -20.48
CA ALA A 249 21.65 14.31 -21.73
C ALA A 249 21.35 12.82 -21.52
N LEU A 250 20.63 12.21 -22.46
CA LEU A 250 20.44 10.77 -22.48
C LEU A 250 21.58 10.10 -23.24
N THR A 251 21.95 8.89 -22.82
CA THR A 251 22.92 8.06 -23.53
C THR A 251 22.32 6.68 -23.86
N GLY A 252 22.79 6.06 -24.95
CA GLY A 252 22.38 4.71 -25.35
C GLY A 252 21.12 4.63 -26.23
N ILE A 253 20.33 5.71 -26.32
CA ILE A 253 19.27 5.84 -27.34
C ILE A 253 19.86 6.58 -28.55
N ASN A 254 20.16 5.83 -29.62
CA ASN A 254 20.72 6.42 -30.84
C ASN A 254 19.60 7.05 -31.69
N GLY A 255 19.44 8.37 -31.60
CA GLY A 255 18.57 9.13 -32.50
C GLY A 255 19.22 9.31 -33.88
N GLN A 256 18.75 8.61 -34.92
CA GLN A 256 19.13 8.94 -36.30
C GLN A 256 18.16 10.00 -36.87
N GLY A 257 18.44 11.29 -36.61
CA GLY A 257 17.66 12.42 -37.13
C GLY A 257 16.18 12.37 -36.73
N PRO A 258 15.22 12.75 -37.60
CA PRO A 258 13.77 12.73 -37.29
C PRO A 258 13.19 11.32 -37.01
N ARG A 259 14.02 10.26 -37.00
CA ARG A 259 13.65 8.90 -36.57
C ARG A 259 13.83 8.65 -35.07
N GLY A 260 14.36 9.62 -34.31
CA GLY A 260 14.47 9.57 -32.84
C GLY A 260 13.17 9.96 -32.12
N PHE A 261 12.02 9.44 -32.55
CA PHE A 261 10.72 9.84 -32.00
C PHE A 261 10.40 9.08 -30.70
N LEU A 262 10.56 9.73 -29.54
CA LEU A 262 10.05 9.23 -28.26
C LEU A 262 8.52 9.23 -28.26
N ASN A 263 7.89 8.17 -27.74
CA ASN A 263 6.43 8.09 -27.71
C ASN A 263 5.83 7.81 -26.32
N SER A 264 6.34 6.79 -25.64
CA SER A 264 5.74 6.27 -24.42
C SER A 264 6.82 5.74 -23.50
N ALA A 265 6.59 5.91 -22.19
CA ALA A 265 7.42 5.40 -21.12
C ALA A 265 6.55 4.76 -20.05
N THR A 266 7.09 3.74 -19.38
CA THR A 266 6.44 3.06 -18.25
C THR A 266 7.51 2.51 -17.31
N MET A 267 7.12 1.99 -16.15
CA MET A 267 8.06 1.41 -15.18
C MET A 267 7.52 0.13 -14.57
N ILE A 268 8.44 -0.76 -14.20
CA ILE A 268 8.18 -1.94 -13.35
C ILE A 268 9.27 -1.98 -12.28
N GLY A 269 8.86 -1.99 -11.02
CA GLY A 269 9.77 -1.86 -9.88
C GLY A 269 10.73 -0.68 -10.05
N GLU A 270 12.04 -0.96 -10.02
CA GLU A 270 13.11 0.03 -10.11
C GLU A 270 13.62 0.26 -11.54
N ARG A 271 12.87 -0.19 -12.56
CA ARG A 271 13.28 -0.09 -13.96
C ARG A 271 12.29 0.70 -14.77
N VAL A 272 12.79 1.66 -15.55
CA VAL A 272 12.00 2.45 -16.49
C VAL A 272 12.25 1.98 -17.92
N PHE A 273 11.19 1.97 -18.72
CA PHE A 273 11.19 1.63 -20.13
C PHE A 273 10.77 2.85 -20.95
N ILE A 274 11.38 3.06 -22.10
CA ILE A 274 11.01 4.11 -23.04
C ILE A 274 11.05 3.59 -24.47
N SER A 275 10.10 4.04 -25.28
CA SER A 275 10.02 3.73 -26.70
C SER A 275 10.56 4.89 -27.53
N SER A 276 11.39 4.56 -28.51
CA SER A 276 11.81 5.45 -29.59
C SER A 276 11.56 4.77 -30.92
N SER A 277 10.65 5.30 -31.74
CA SER A 277 10.14 4.62 -32.93
C SER A 277 9.68 3.18 -32.59
N SER A 278 10.06 2.17 -33.37
CA SER A 278 9.70 0.76 -33.11
C SER A 278 10.65 0.03 -32.16
N SER A 279 11.54 0.76 -31.48
CA SER A 279 12.50 0.21 -30.52
C SER A 279 12.17 0.66 -29.10
N THR A 280 12.40 -0.23 -28.16
CA THR A 280 12.21 -0.02 -26.73
C THR A 280 13.55 -0.18 -26.04
N PHE A 281 13.77 0.69 -25.06
CA PHE A 281 14.97 0.76 -24.25
C PHE A 281 14.59 0.68 -22.78
N TYR A 282 15.53 0.30 -21.93
CA TYR A 282 15.36 0.33 -20.49
C TYR A 282 16.51 1.05 -19.79
N SER A 283 16.23 1.54 -18.58
CA SER A 283 17.22 2.14 -17.70
C SER A 283 16.92 1.81 -16.23
N ASN A 284 17.98 1.74 -15.43
CA ASN A 284 17.90 1.59 -13.97
C ASN A 284 18.26 2.90 -13.24
N ASP A 285 18.58 3.96 -13.97
CA ASP A 285 18.89 5.29 -13.41
C ASP A 285 18.15 6.44 -14.10
N GLY A 286 17.45 6.14 -15.19
CA GLY A 286 16.68 7.09 -15.98
C GLY A 286 17.50 7.88 -17.01
N LEU A 287 18.83 7.70 -17.10
CA LEU A 287 19.72 8.49 -17.97
C LEU A 287 20.54 7.65 -18.94
N HIS A 288 21.00 6.47 -18.50
CA HIS A 288 21.76 5.53 -19.31
C HIS A 288 20.83 4.41 -19.78
N TRP A 289 20.66 4.30 -21.09
CA TRP A 289 19.68 3.41 -21.69
C TRP A 289 20.33 2.25 -22.43
N ASN A 290 19.74 1.08 -22.29
CA ASN A 290 20.13 -0.13 -23.01
C ASN A 290 19.00 -0.55 -23.94
N ALA A 291 19.34 -1.02 -25.15
CA ALA A 291 18.34 -1.57 -26.05
C ALA A 291 17.68 -2.79 -25.41
N TYR A 292 16.34 -2.84 -25.43
CA TYR A 292 15.56 -3.93 -24.86
C TYR A 292 14.96 -4.81 -25.95
N PHE A 293 14.21 -4.20 -26.87
CA PHE A 293 13.46 -4.88 -27.90
C PHE A 293 13.27 -3.97 -29.12
N SER A 294 13.25 -4.53 -30.33
CA SER A 294 12.92 -3.80 -31.55
C SER A 294 12.04 -4.64 -32.45
N LYS A 295 10.91 -4.08 -32.90
CA LYS A 295 10.06 -4.72 -33.91
C LYS A 295 10.41 -4.19 -35.30
N ARG A 296 10.54 -5.10 -36.26
CA ARG A 296 10.72 -4.79 -37.69
C ARG A 296 9.66 -5.51 -38.50
N PHE A 297 9.01 -4.81 -39.41
CA PHE A 297 8.05 -5.38 -40.36
C PHE A 297 8.68 -5.41 -41.77
N PRO A 298 8.67 -6.54 -42.49
CA PRO A 298 9.10 -6.59 -43.88
C PRO A 298 8.22 -5.67 -44.75
N GLY A 299 8.83 -4.78 -45.54
CA GLY A 299 8.14 -3.96 -46.54
C GLY A 299 7.37 -2.73 -46.05
N ASN A 300 7.15 -2.56 -44.74
CA ASN A 300 6.41 -1.41 -44.16
C ASN A 300 7.27 -0.66 -43.13
N SER A 301 7.10 0.66 -43.03
CA SER A 301 7.65 1.46 -41.93
C SER A 301 6.86 1.17 -40.64
N ALA A 302 7.55 0.71 -39.60
CA ALA A 302 6.97 0.58 -38.26
C ALA A 302 6.81 1.98 -37.64
N TYR A 303 5.68 2.22 -36.98
CA TYR A 303 5.43 3.47 -36.26
C TYR A 303 5.87 3.40 -34.79
N PRO A 304 5.89 4.55 -34.09
CA PRO A 304 6.25 4.57 -32.68
C PRO A 304 5.42 3.60 -31.83
N SER A 305 6.09 2.84 -30.96
CA SER A 305 5.43 1.84 -30.12
C SER A 305 4.82 2.48 -28.87
N GLY A 306 3.63 2.04 -28.48
CA GLY A 306 3.05 2.33 -27.17
C GLY A 306 3.57 1.35 -26.13
N LEU A 307 3.84 1.83 -24.92
CA LEU A 307 4.22 1.00 -23.78
C LEU A 307 3.12 1.02 -22.72
N GLY A 308 2.95 -0.10 -22.04
CA GLY A 308 2.10 -0.23 -20.86
C GLY A 308 2.51 -1.42 -20.01
N VAL A 309 1.83 -1.61 -18.90
CA VAL A 309 2.08 -2.72 -17.96
C VAL A 309 0.77 -3.46 -17.73
N SER A 310 0.85 -4.79 -17.68
CA SER A 310 -0.23 -5.60 -17.10
C SER A 310 0.07 -5.84 -15.63
N TYR A 311 -0.86 -5.41 -14.77
CA TYR A 311 -0.84 -5.71 -13.34
C TYR A 311 -1.70 -6.93 -13.00
N ALA A 312 -2.17 -7.70 -13.98
CA ALA A 312 -2.99 -8.87 -13.71
C ALA A 312 -2.22 -9.88 -12.84
N ILE A 313 -2.88 -10.42 -11.81
CA ILE A 313 -2.36 -11.54 -11.02
C ILE A 313 -2.55 -12.84 -11.80
N THR A 314 -1.51 -13.66 -11.85
CA THR A 314 -1.46 -14.89 -12.63
C THR A 314 -1.19 -16.10 -11.74
N ALA A 315 -1.35 -17.31 -12.29
CA ALA A 315 -0.95 -18.53 -11.58
C ALA A 315 0.55 -18.52 -11.25
N ASN A 316 1.38 -17.89 -12.09
CA ASN A 316 2.82 -17.82 -11.90
C ASN A 316 3.17 -17.06 -10.62
N ASP A 317 2.49 -15.95 -10.31
CA ASP A 317 2.67 -15.20 -9.04
C ASP A 317 2.57 -16.12 -7.81
N LEU A 318 1.69 -17.12 -7.86
CA LEU A 318 1.37 -18.01 -6.74
C LEU A 318 2.32 -19.21 -6.63
N THR A 319 2.86 -19.68 -7.75
CA THR A 319 3.63 -20.94 -7.81
C THR A 319 5.10 -20.76 -8.14
N MET A 320 5.53 -19.59 -8.59
CA MET A 320 6.93 -19.34 -8.89
C MET A 320 7.78 -19.34 -7.63
N ASN A 321 9.01 -19.85 -7.76
CA ASN A 321 10.00 -19.74 -6.71
C ASN A 321 10.50 -18.29 -6.60
N ASN A 322 10.95 -17.93 -5.40
CA ASN A 322 11.55 -16.64 -5.10
C ASN A 322 10.63 -15.41 -5.34
N PRO A 323 9.35 -15.42 -4.92
CA PRO A 323 8.51 -14.24 -5.06
C PRO A 323 9.14 -13.06 -4.30
N GLN A 324 9.39 -11.96 -5.01
CA GLN A 324 9.97 -10.75 -4.43
C GLN A 324 8.89 -9.80 -3.97
N LEU A 325 9.19 -9.06 -2.91
CA LEU A 325 8.36 -7.93 -2.52
C LEU A 325 8.37 -6.90 -3.66
N PRO A 326 7.21 -6.41 -4.14
CA PRO A 326 7.16 -5.43 -5.23
C PRO A 326 7.89 -4.14 -4.85
N ALA A 327 8.90 -3.72 -5.61
CA ALA A 327 9.73 -2.57 -5.21
C ALA A 327 9.02 -1.20 -5.33
N ASP A 328 8.23 -1.03 -6.39
CA ASP A 328 7.44 0.18 -6.63
C ASP A 328 6.29 -0.12 -7.59
N LEU A 329 5.43 0.88 -7.79
CA LEU A 329 4.28 0.84 -8.66
C LEU A 329 4.22 2.14 -9.49
N ALA A 330 3.75 2.06 -10.74
CA ALA A 330 3.53 3.25 -11.55
C ALA A 330 2.42 4.12 -10.95
N THR A 331 2.46 5.43 -11.20
CA THR A 331 1.36 6.32 -10.82
C THR A 331 0.23 6.28 -11.85
N GLY A 332 -0.95 6.74 -11.44
CA GLY A 332 -2.12 6.80 -12.33
C GLY A 332 -2.68 5.42 -12.63
N LEU A 333 -3.04 4.69 -11.58
CA LEU A 333 -3.59 3.35 -11.60
C LEU A 333 -4.96 3.29 -10.92
N SER A 334 -5.66 2.18 -11.13
CA SER A 334 -6.95 1.90 -10.50
C SER A 334 -6.80 1.12 -9.19
N HIS A 335 -7.82 1.18 -8.34
CA HIS A 335 -7.88 0.40 -7.09
C HIS A 335 -7.66 -1.10 -7.27
N THR A 336 -8.10 -1.69 -8.39
CA THR A 336 -7.79 -3.08 -8.74
C THR A 336 -6.29 -3.36 -8.84
N ASP A 337 -5.50 -2.41 -9.37
CA ASP A 337 -4.05 -2.54 -9.49
C ASP A 337 -3.40 -2.47 -8.08
N TYR A 338 -3.88 -1.58 -7.20
CA TYR A 338 -3.44 -1.53 -5.80
C TYR A 338 -3.77 -2.81 -5.03
N ALA A 339 -4.94 -3.40 -5.26
CA ALA A 339 -5.32 -4.66 -4.64
C ALA A 339 -4.43 -5.82 -5.11
N THR A 340 -3.98 -5.79 -6.37
CA THR A 340 -3.03 -6.77 -6.89
C THR A 340 -1.63 -6.58 -6.31
N PHE A 341 -1.16 -5.34 -6.17
CA PHE A 341 0.08 -5.02 -5.45
C PHE A 341 0.05 -5.53 -3.99
N ALA A 342 -1.08 -5.36 -3.31
CA ALA A 342 -1.27 -5.87 -1.95
C ALA A 342 -1.18 -7.41 -1.89
N TRP A 343 -1.81 -8.12 -2.82
CA TRP A 343 -1.68 -9.58 -2.93
C TRP A 343 -0.25 -10.02 -3.21
N ARG A 344 0.47 -9.37 -4.12
CA ARG A 344 1.89 -9.68 -4.37
C ARG A 344 2.76 -9.44 -3.14
N SER A 345 2.49 -8.39 -2.38
CA SER A 345 3.16 -8.15 -1.10
C SER A 345 2.87 -9.28 -0.10
N PHE A 346 1.63 -9.74 0.00
CA PHE A 346 1.26 -10.88 0.85
C PHE A 346 1.94 -12.18 0.42
N ILE A 347 1.96 -12.47 -0.89
CA ILE A 347 2.61 -13.65 -1.49
C ILE A 347 4.10 -13.67 -1.13
N ALA A 348 4.82 -12.56 -1.36
CA ALA A 348 6.24 -12.46 -1.07
C ALA A 348 6.55 -12.59 0.43
N LEU A 349 5.80 -11.87 1.27
CA LEU A 349 6.01 -11.87 2.72
C LEU A 349 5.68 -13.21 3.38
N ASN A 350 4.73 -13.96 2.82
CA ASN A 350 4.35 -15.30 3.28
C ASN A 350 5.03 -16.41 2.49
N ASN A 351 6.11 -16.13 1.75
CA ASN A 351 7.08 -17.14 1.34
C ASN A 351 7.94 -17.55 2.55
N ALA A 352 8.58 -18.73 2.50
CA ALA A 352 9.53 -19.14 3.52
C ALA A 352 10.75 -18.20 3.56
N ALA A 353 11.29 -17.93 4.74
CA ALA A 353 12.57 -17.25 4.89
C ALA A 353 13.73 -18.18 4.47
N ASN A 354 14.78 -17.57 3.93
CA ASN A 354 15.97 -18.28 3.51
C ASN A 354 16.73 -18.86 4.73
N THR A 355 17.32 -20.04 4.56
CA THR A 355 18.07 -20.76 5.61
C THR A 355 19.56 -20.82 5.26
N PRO A 356 20.48 -20.94 6.23
CA PRO A 356 20.26 -21.07 7.67
C PRO A 356 19.85 -19.74 8.34
N LEU A 357 18.98 -19.84 9.35
CA LEU A 357 18.65 -18.74 10.25
C LEU A 357 19.57 -18.79 11.49
N PRO A 358 19.93 -17.64 12.09
CA PRO A 358 19.47 -16.27 11.81
C PRO A 358 20.25 -15.54 10.71
N ALA A 359 21.25 -16.17 10.08
CA ALA A 359 22.13 -15.52 9.11
C ALA A 359 21.37 -14.86 7.95
N ASN A 360 20.27 -15.47 7.52
CA ASN A 360 19.46 -15.01 6.38
C ASN A 360 18.09 -14.43 6.78
N ARG A 361 17.94 -13.90 8.01
CA ARG A 361 16.70 -13.18 8.39
C ARG A 361 16.38 -12.08 7.39
N GLY A 362 15.08 -11.86 7.13
CA GLY A 362 14.62 -10.80 6.24
C GLY A 362 14.93 -11.05 4.76
N ILE A 363 15.40 -12.24 4.40
CA ILE A 363 15.67 -12.66 3.02
C ILE A 363 14.72 -13.81 2.68
N GLY A 364 13.96 -13.68 1.59
CA GLY A 364 13.05 -14.73 1.11
C GLY A 364 13.82 -15.94 0.58
N ASN A 365 13.28 -17.15 0.76
CA ASN A 365 13.90 -18.37 0.26
C ASN A 365 13.78 -18.44 -1.27
N PRO A 366 14.90 -18.43 -2.02
CA PRO A 366 14.86 -18.43 -3.48
C PRO A 366 14.42 -19.76 -4.09
N SER A 367 14.38 -20.84 -3.29
CA SER A 367 13.95 -22.17 -3.74
C SER A 367 12.52 -22.52 -3.29
N SER A 368 11.79 -21.57 -2.71
CA SER A 368 10.42 -21.75 -2.24
C SER A 368 9.46 -20.81 -2.96
N SER A 369 8.24 -21.28 -3.17
CA SER A 369 7.10 -20.49 -3.63
C SER A 369 6.11 -20.18 -2.50
N PHE A 370 5.14 -19.31 -2.77
CA PHE A 370 3.99 -19.09 -1.89
C PHE A 370 3.11 -20.35 -1.76
N ALA A 371 2.98 -21.14 -2.83
CA ALA A 371 2.29 -22.42 -2.77
C ALA A 371 2.97 -23.39 -1.78
N ASP A 372 4.31 -23.43 -1.74
CA ASP A 372 5.06 -24.33 -0.86
C ASP A 372 4.88 -24.00 0.62
N SER A 373 4.92 -22.70 0.98
CA SER A 373 4.77 -22.26 2.36
C SER A 373 3.38 -22.55 2.94
N GLY A 374 2.38 -22.73 2.08
CA GLY A 374 1.00 -22.99 2.49
C GLY A 374 0.64 -24.45 2.67
N LYS A 375 1.49 -25.40 2.24
CA LYS A 375 1.19 -26.84 2.22
C LYS A 375 0.92 -27.46 3.59
N LEU A 376 1.46 -26.85 4.64
CA LEU A 376 1.33 -27.29 6.03
C LEU A 376 0.90 -26.11 6.89
N PRO A 377 0.09 -26.33 7.94
CA PRO A 377 -0.25 -25.29 8.91
C PRO A 377 0.99 -24.59 9.47
N GLN A 378 1.96 -25.38 9.94
CA GLN A 378 3.27 -24.88 10.33
C GLN A 378 4.26 -25.10 9.18
N SER A 379 4.71 -24.00 8.58
CA SER A 379 5.73 -24.04 7.55
C SER A 379 7.05 -24.63 8.12
N PRO A 380 7.81 -25.42 7.34
CA PRO A 380 9.08 -26.01 7.79
C PRO A 380 10.15 -24.97 8.18
N SER A 381 10.06 -23.77 7.62
CA SER A 381 10.87 -22.60 7.98
C SER A 381 9.91 -21.43 8.28
N PRO A 382 10.25 -20.52 9.21
CA PRO A 382 9.47 -19.30 9.40
C PRO A 382 9.24 -18.57 8.08
N LEU A 383 8.08 -17.93 7.95
CA LEU A 383 7.78 -17.05 6.82
C LEU A 383 8.71 -15.83 6.85
N LEU A 384 8.93 -15.21 5.69
CA LEU A 384 9.82 -14.07 5.52
C LEU A 384 9.52 -12.97 6.54
N TRP A 385 8.27 -12.53 6.61
CA TRP A 385 7.89 -11.45 7.55
C TRP A 385 8.07 -11.86 9.02
N GLN A 386 7.91 -13.14 9.38
CA GLN A 386 8.10 -13.59 10.76
C GLN A 386 9.56 -13.38 11.20
N THR A 387 10.52 -13.44 10.26
CA THR A 387 11.93 -13.18 10.56
C THR A 387 12.30 -11.70 10.65
N PHE A 388 11.39 -10.78 10.37
CA PHE A 388 11.61 -9.34 10.59
C PHE A 388 11.86 -9.03 12.07
N ALA A 389 12.48 -7.87 12.34
CA ALA A 389 12.78 -7.46 13.70
C ALA A 389 11.48 -7.12 14.43
N HIS A 390 11.23 -7.77 15.56
CA HIS A 390 10.15 -7.39 16.47
C HIS A 390 10.35 -5.96 16.99
N ARG A 391 9.28 -5.25 17.37
CA ARG A 391 9.37 -3.87 17.88
C ARG A 391 10.40 -3.69 19.00
N THR A 392 10.55 -4.66 19.90
CA THR A 392 11.57 -4.62 20.98
C THR A 392 12.98 -4.96 20.51
N GLU A 393 13.13 -5.64 19.37
CA GLU A 393 14.43 -5.79 18.72
C GLU A 393 14.82 -4.49 18.00
N LEU A 394 13.84 -3.82 17.40
CA LEU A 394 14.00 -2.51 16.75
C LEU A 394 14.37 -1.42 17.77
N PHE A 395 13.67 -1.38 18.91
CA PHE A 395 13.95 -0.45 20.01
C PHE A 395 14.11 -1.19 21.34
N PRO A 396 15.28 -1.82 21.57
CA PRO A 396 15.59 -2.47 22.84
C PRO A 396 15.71 -1.43 23.96
N PRO A 397 15.61 -1.84 25.25
CA PRO A 397 15.81 -0.92 26.36
C PRO A 397 17.19 -0.27 26.28
N GLY A 398 17.20 1.06 26.15
CA GLY A 398 18.41 1.87 26.08
C GLY A 398 19.03 2.10 27.47
N GLY A 399 20.36 2.25 27.51
CA GLY A 399 21.05 2.73 28.72
C GLY A 399 20.94 4.25 28.90
N GLU A 400 21.21 4.73 30.12
CA GLU A 400 21.18 6.15 30.55
C GLU A 400 22.26 7.03 29.86
N LYS A 401 22.22 7.19 28.53
CA LYS A 401 22.99 8.21 27.80
C LYS A 401 22.14 8.82 26.68
N LYS A 402 22.40 10.10 26.40
CA LYS A 402 21.62 11.06 25.57
C LYS A 402 21.27 10.64 24.12
N GLY A 403 21.53 9.41 23.68
CA GLY A 403 21.15 8.91 22.35
C GLY A 403 19.72 8.38 22.28
N VAL A 404 19.17 8.24 21.07
CA VAL A 404 17.93 7.48 20.85
C VAL A 404 18.21 5.98 20.81
N GLY A 405 17.32 5.18 21.40
CA GLY A 405 17.50 3.74 21.63
C GLY A 405 17.25 2.86 20.40
N GLY A 406 17.96 3.11 19.29
CA GLY A 406 17.95 2.23 18.12
C GLY A 406 18.57 0.84 18.42
N PRO A 407 18.47 -0.11 17.48
CA PRO A 407 18.95 -1.45 17.68
C PRO A 407 20.49 -1.50 17.67
N THR A 408 21.08 -2.25 18.62
CA THR A 408 22.54 -2.33 18.80
C THR A 408 23.18 -3.59 18.23
N ARG A 409 22.37 -4.59 17.87
CA ARG A 409 22.85 -5.88 17.35
C ARG A 409 22.78 -5.89 15.81
N PRO A 410 23.57 -6.72 15.12
CA PRO A 410 23.33 -7.00 13.71
C PRO A 410 21.94 -7.58 13.49
N PHE A 411 21.26 -7.21 12.40
CA PHE A 411 19.92 -7.73 12.09
C PHE A 411 19.89 -9.26 12.00
N ALA A 412 20.94 -9.86 11.42
CA ALA A 412 21.15 -11.31 11.29
C ALA A 412 21.54 -12.01 12.61
N SER A 413 20.98 -11.57 13.74
CA SER A 413 21.17 -12.17 15.06
C SER A 413 19.94 -12.96 15.49
N SER A 414 20.11 -13.90 16.42
CA SER A 414 18.98 -14.57 17.08
C SER A 414 18.06 -13.55 17.78
N PRO A 415 16.74 -13.78 17.78
CA PRO A 415 15.79 -12.87 18.40
C PRO A 415 16.09 -12.64 19.88
N GLN A 416 15.82 -11.41 20.35
CA GLN A 416 15.89 -11.04 21.76
C GLN A 416 14.74 -10.10 22.12
N TYR A 417 13.99 -10.47 23.15
CA TYR A 417 12.84 -9.69 23.63
C TYR A 417 13.18 -9.14 25.01
N ARG A 418 13.48 -7.84 25.04
CA ARG A 418 13.91 -7.10 26.23
C ARG A 418 13.05 -5.86 26.37
N TYR A 419 12.82 -5.48 27.62
CA TYR A 419 11.94 -4.37 27.98
C TYR A 419 12.62 -3.49 29.01
N VAL A 420 12.16 -2.25 29.19
CA VAL A 420 12.71 -1.34 30.20
C VAL A 420 12.62 -1.96 31.60
N SER A 421 11.47 -2.52 31.97
CA SER A 421 11.28 -3.19 33.26
C SER A 421 11.94 -4.58 33.34
N PHE A 422 12.31 -5.16 32.19
CA PHE A 422 12.91 -6.49 32.09
C PHE A 422 14.13 -6.44 31.16
N PRO A 423 15.21 -5.76 31.58
CA PRO A 423 16.36 -5.52 30.72
C PRO A 423 17.15 -6.79 30.41
N ASN A 424 16.91 -7.91 31.10
CA ASN A 424 17.53 -9.20 30.78
C ASN A 424 16.54 -10.19 30.12
N GLY A 425 15.37 -9.69 29.70
CA GLY A 425 14.24 -10.51 29.31
C GLY A 425 13.37 -10.90 30.49
N VAL A 426 12.13 -11.26 30.19
CA VAL A 426 11.15 -11.76 31.18
C VAL A 426 11.54 -13.18 31.64
N PRO A 427 11.28 -13.59 32.89
CA PRO A 427 11.47 -14.97 33.31
C PRO A 427 10.76 -15.97 32.40
N LEU A 428 11.46 -17.01 31.96
CA LEU A 428 10.91 -18.08 31.12
C LEU A 428 10.24 -19.16 31.99
N ALA A 429 9.09 -19.65 31.54
CA ALA A 429 8.50 -20.88 32.05
C ALA A 429 9.43 -22.09 31.76
N PRO A 430 9.32 -23.19 32.51
CA PRO A 430 10.10 -24.40 32.25
C PRO A 430 9.98 -24.87 30.79
N GLY A 431 11.11 -25.02 30.11
CA GLY A 431 11.16 -25.45 28.70
C GLY A 431 10.91 -24.35 27.67
N ALA A 432 10.58 -23.12 28.08
CA ALA A 432 10.40 -22.00 27.17
C ALA A 432 11.73 -21.37 26.74
N SER A 433 11.71 -20.67 25.61
CA SER A 433 12.83 -20.03 24.94
C SER A 433 12.39 -18.76 24.22
N PHE A 434 13.30 -17.78 24.16
CA PHE A 434 13.14 -16.59 23.31
C PHE A 434 13.68 -16.79 21.88
N ALA A 435 14.05 -18.02 21.50
CA ALA A 435 14.55 -18.32 20.16
C ALA A 435 13.47 -18.33 19.06
N HIS A 436 12.19 -18.29 19.44
CA HIS A 436 11.07 -18.19 18.51
C HIS A 436 11.01 -16.79 17.90
N TYR A 437 10.62 -16.70 16.63
CA TYR A 437 10.61 -15.43 15.90
C TYR A 437 9.38 -14.57 16.18
N ASN A 438 8.26 -15.18 16.58
CA ASN A 438 7.00 -14.48 16.86
C ASN A 438 6.87 -14.22 18.36
N ASN A 439 6.65 -12.97 18.74
CA ASN A 439 6.58 -12.54 20.14
C ASN A 439 5.33 -11.69 20.36
N LEU A 440 4.31 -12.28 20.98
CA LEU A 440 3.00 -11.68 21.13
C LEU A 440 2.95 -10.89 22.44
N ASP A 441 3.47 -9.67 22.41
CA ASP A 441 3.61 -8.81 23.58
C ASP A 441 2.55 -7.71 23.71
N GLU A 442 1.54 -7.76 22.84
CA GLU A 442 0.35 -6.92 22.87
C GLU A 442 -0.88 -7.81 23.07
N ALA A 443 -1.60 -7.65 24.18
CA ALA A 443 -2.84 -8.37 24.49
C ALA A 443 -4.07 -7.50 24.24
N THR A 444 -3.85 -6.23 23.86
CA THR A 444 -4.87 -5.29 23.45
C THR A 444 -4.51 -4.67 22.11
N GLN A 445 -5.53 -4.28 21.36
CA GLN A 445 -5.36 -3.45 20.18
C GLN A 445 -4.95 -2.05 20.65
N ILE A 446 -3.65 -1.81 20.75
CA ILE A 446 -3.03 -0.52 21.11
C ILE A 446 -3.57 0.10 22.42
N GLY A 447 -4.08 -0.72 23.35
CA GLY A 447 -4.72 -0.25 24.58
C GLY A 447 -6.16 0.25 24.44
N GLN A 448 -6.82 0.12 23.28
CA GLN A 448 -8.22 0.54 23.08
C GLN A 448 -9.23 -0.55 23.41
N ASN A 449 -8.93 -1.81 23.09
CA ASN A 449 -9.84 -2.93 23.33
C ASN A 449 -9.07 -4.26 23.40
N ALA A 450 -9.71 -5.26 24.02
CA ALA A 450 -9.28 -6.66 24.00
C ALA A 450 -10.33 -7.50 23.27
N ILE A 451 -9.89 -8.34 22.32
CA ILE A 451 -10.76 -9.11 21.42
C ILE A 451 -10.70 -10.59 21.78
N PHE A 452 -11.85 -11.25 21.75
CA PHE A 452 -12.01 -12.64 22.18
C PHE A 452 -12.87 -13.45 21.21
N PHE A 453 -12.41 -14.65 20.87
CA PHE A 453 -13.22 -15.69 20.28
C PHE A 453 -13.84 -16.56 21.38
N PRO A 454 -15.17 -16.69 21.41
CA PRO A 454 -15.84 -17.69 22.24
C PRO A 454 -15.26 -19.09 22.04
N VAL A 455 -14.89 -19.77 23.13
CA VAL A 455 -14.52 -21.20 23.06
C VAL A 455 -15.75 -22.09 22.82
N ASN A 456 -16.93 -21.60 23.22
CA ASN A 456 -18.24 -22.20 22.94
C ASN A 456 -19.08 -21.26 22.05
N PRO A 457 -18.74 -21.13 20.76
CA PRO A 457 -19.38 -20.16 19.88
C PRO A 457 -20.89 -20.42 19.73
N PRO A 458 -21.71 -19.37 19.58
CA PRO A 458 -21.33 -17.95 19.52
C PRO A 458 -21.36 -17.23 20.88
N ARG A 459 -21.32 -17.96 22.01
CA ARG A 459 -21.64 -17.40 23.33
C ARG A 459 -20.38 -17.03 24.09
N PRO A 460 -20.21 -15.75 24.50
CA PRO A 460 -19.14 -15.37 25.41
C PRO A 460 -19.14 -16.22 26.69
N ALA A 461 -17.95 -16.55 27.19
CA ALA A 461 -17.79 -17.34 28.40
C ALA A 461 -18.40 -16.64 29.62
N MET A 462 -18.98 -17.44 30.51
CA MET A 462 -19.59 -16.99 31.76
C MET A 462 -19.10 -17.83 32.94
N ASN A 463 -19.02 -17.20 34.12
CA ASN A 463 -18.88 -17.84 35.42
C ASN A 463 -20.10 -17.47 36.28
N GLY A 464 -21.05 -18.40 36.39
CA GLY A 464 -22.38 -18.10 36.93
C GLY A 464 -23.11 -17.09 36.03
N SER A 465 -23.54 -15.96 36.59
CA SER A 465 -24.22 -14.87 35.88
C SER A 465 -23.28 -13.78 35.36
N HIS A 466 -21.97 -13.90 35.57
CA HIS A 466 -20.97 -12.91 35.19
C HIS A 466 -20.22 -13.38 33.94
N TYR A 467 -19.95 -12.47 33.00
CA TYR A 467 -19.03 -12.76 31.91
C TYR A 467 -17.62 -13.00 32.44
N ALA A 468 -16.92 -13.91 31.78
CA ALA A 468 -15.54 -14.26 32.09
C ALA A 468 -14.69 -14.28 30.81
N PRO A 469 -14.42 -13.11 30.18
CA PRO A 469 -13.73 -13.07 28.89
C PRO A 469 -12.36 -13.76 28.86
N SER A 470 -11.65 -13.77 29.99
CA SER A 470 -10.36 -14.47 30.11
C SER A 470 -10.46 -16.00 29.99
N ASN A 471 -11.68 -16.58 29.98
CA ASN A 471 -11.91 -17.99 29.69
C ASN A 471 -12.16 -18.27 28.20
N ASP A 472 -12.29 -17.22 27.39
CA ASP A 472 -12.37 -17.30 25.93
C ASP A 472 -11.00 -17.08 25.30
N SER A 473 -10.88 -17.39 24.01
CA SER A 473 -9.62 -17.30 23.28
C SER A 473 -9.30 -15.85 22.92
N GLN A 474 -8.38 -15.22 23.65
CA GLN A 474 -7.94 -13.86 23.39
C GLN A 474 -7.09 -13.75 22.13
N ILE A 475 -7.31 -12.70 21.35
CA ILE A 475 -6.44 -12.32 20.23
C ILE A 475 -5.26 -11.51 20.75
N LEU A 476 -4.06 -11.92 20.35
CA LEU A 476 -2.81 -11.27 20.69
C LEU A 476 -2.12 -10.74 19.43
N PHE A 477 -1.28 -9.72 19.61
CA PHE A 477 -0.65 -9.01 18.51
C PHE A 477 0.86 -8.94 18.65
N GLU A 478 1.50 -8.72 17.51
CA GLU A 478 2.90 -8.33 17.41
C GLU A 478 3.07 -7.32 16.28
N ALA A 479 4.10 -6.48 16.39
CA ALA A 479 4.53 -5.57 15.35
C ALA A 479 6.01 -5.80 14.99
N LYS A 480 6.31 -5.79 13.70
CA LYS A 480 7.66 -6.05 13.17
C LYS A 480 8.02 -5.08 12.06
N ALA A 481 9.31 -4.83 11.93
CA ALA A 481 9.89 -3.95 10.92
C ALA A 481 10.99 -4.67 10.13
N ASN A 482 11.03 -4.43 8.82
CA ASN A 482 11.97 -5.06 7.91
C ASN A 482 13.41 -4.53 8.10
N PRO A 483 14.42 -5.13 7.43
CA PRO A 483 15.81 -4.67 7.52
C PRO A 483 16.03 -3.20 7.18
N VAL A 484 15.24 -2.63 6.25
CA VAL A 484 15.35 -1.22 5.84
C VAL A 484 15.10 -0.27 7.02
N ILE A 485 14.00 -0.49 7.74
CA ILE A 485 13.67 0.31 8.93
C ILE A 485 14.66 0.04 10.06
N TYR A 486 15.11 -1.21 10.22
CA TYR A 486 16.11 -1.57 11.23
C TYR A 486 17.43 -0.82 11.02
N THR A 487 17.94 -0.78 9.79
CA THR A 487 19.16 -0.04 9.44
C THR A 487 18.97 1.47 9.61
N TYR A 488 17.79 2.00 9.25
CA TYR A 488 17.46 3.40 9.52
C TYR A 488 17.51 3.71 11.02
N ALA A 489 16.81 2.93 11.84
CA ALA A 489 16.79 3.09 13.29
C ALA A 489 18.18 2.95 13.93
N GLN A 490 19.01 2.02 13.44
CA GLN A 490 20.39 1.83 13.89
C GLN A 490 21.26 3.06 13.62
N GLY A 491 21.00 3.78 12.52
CA GLY A 491 21.73 4.97 12.13
C GLY A 491 21.39 6.22 12.94
N LEU A 492 20.33 6.20 13.76
CA LEU A 492 19.90 7.37 14.52
C LEU A 492 20.79 7.59 15.74
N SER A 493 21.52 8.70 15.77
CA SER A 493 22.26 9.16 16.97
C SER A 493 21.40 10.05 17.88
N MET A 494 20.40 10.72 17.33
CA MET A 494 19.43 11.55 18.02
C MET A 494 18.08 11.46 17.30
N TYR A 495 17.00 11.85 17.99
CA TYR A 495 15.67 11.91 17.38
C TYR A 495 15.65 13.11 16.40
N PRO A 496 15.33 12.91 15.11
CA PRO A 496 15.23 14.01 14.16
C PRO A 496 13.97 14.86 14.42
N ASP A 497 13.85 16.05 13.80
CA ASP A 497 12.60 16.85 13.91
C ASP A 497 11.37 16.04 13.51
N HIS A 498 11.51 15.22 12.45
CA HIS A 498 10.52 14.24 12.05
C HIS A 498 11.20 13.03 11.39
N ILE A 499 10.53 11.89 11.44
CA ILE A 499 10.98 10.64 10.84
C ILE A 499 10.61 10.62 9.35
N VAL A 500 11.60 10.29 8.52
CA VAL A 500 11.42 10.00 7.09
C VAL A 500 12.00 8.62 6.82
N LEU A 501 11.12 7.63 6.73
CA LEU A 501 11.55 6.26 6.45
C LEU A 501 12.05 6.11 5.00
N PRO A 502 13.08 5.29 4.73
CA PRO A 502 13.55 5.04 3.37
C PRO A 502 12.52 4.28 2.52
N ASP A 503 12.64 4.36 1.19
CA ASP A 503 11.85 3.52 0.28
C ASP A 503 12.18 2.04 0.51
N GLY A 504 11.20 1.16 0.32
CA GLY A 504 11.29 -0.25 0.71
C GLY A 504 11.09 -0.51 2.20
N ALA A 505 10.78 0.52 3.00
CA ALA A 505 10.35 0.33 4.39
C ALA A 505 9.05 -0.48 4.46
N VAL A 506 9.07 -1.54 5.26
CA VAL A 506 7.89 -2.38 5.53
C VAL A 506 7.72 -2.60 7.01
N GLU A 507 6.51 -2.32 7.49
CA GLU A 507 6.03 -2.74 8.81
C GLU A 507 4.90 -3.75 8.64
N VAL A 508 4.84 -4.70 9.57
CA VAL A 508 3.73 -5.66 9.66
C VAL A 508 3.18 -5.67 11.07
N LYS A 509 1.85 -5.76 11.18
CA LYS A 509 1.15 -6.06 12.43
C LYS A 509 0.32 -7.32 12.22
N ALA A 510 0.55 -8.34 13.06
CA ALA A 510 -0.15 -9.61 12.97
C ALA A 510 -1.06 -9.82 14.17
N ALA A 511 -2.19 -10.47 13.95
CA ALA A 511 -3.13 -10.89 14.99
C ALA A 511 -3.23 -12.41 15.02
N TRP A 512 -3.22 -12.98 16.23
CA TRP A 512 -3.06 -14.40 16.46
C TRP A 512 -4.08 -14.93 17.45
N ARG A 513 -4.64 -16.12 17.16
CA ARG A 513 -5.56 -16.86 18.04
C ARG A 513 -4.88 -18.10 18.58
N LYS A 514 -5.09 -18.44 19.85
CA LYS A 514 -4.50 -19.64 20.45
C LYS A 514 -4.99 -20.91 19.74
N LEU A 515 -4.06 -21.77 19.31
CA LEU A 515 -4.40 -22.94 18.49
C LEU A 515 -5.19 -24.00 19.27
N ALA A 516 -4.90 -24.14 20.56
CA ALA A 516 -5.59 -25.10 21.44
C ALA A 516 -7.11 -24.85 21.51
N ASP A 517 -7.53 -23.59 21.35
CA ASP A 517 -8.93 -23.13 21.42
C ASP A 517 -9.65 -23.23 20.07
N ILE A 518 -8.97 -23.73 19.03
CA ILE A 518 -9.55 -24.03 17.72
C ILE A 518 -9.87 -25.54 17.66
N PRO A 519 -11.08 -25.94 17.26
CA PRO A 519 -11.42 -27.35 17.08
C PRO A 519 -10.41 -28.07 16.19
N VAL A 520 -9.97 -29.27 16.58
CA VAL A 520 -8.90 -30.02 15.88
C VAL A 520 -9.16 -30.15 14.38
N ALA A 521 -10.40 -30.42 13.99
CA ALA A 521 -10.81 -30.56 12.58
C ALA A 521 -10.64 -29.28 11.74
N GLN A 522 -10.52 -28.11 12.38
CA GLN A 522 -10.39 -26.81 11.71
C GLN A 522 -8.95 -26.29 11.70
N ARG A 523 -8.06 -26.83 12.55
CA ARG A 523 -6.67 -26.32 12.71
C ARG A 523 -5.86 -26.33 11.41
N ALA A 524 -6.14 -27.28 10.52
CA ALA A 524 -5.45 -27.40 9.24
C ALA A 524 -5.71 -26.24 8.26
N ARG A 525 -6.65 -25.35 8.56
CA ARG A 525 -7.02 -24.19 7.73
C ARG A 525 -6.12 -22.98 7.97
N TYR A 526 -5.40 -22.95 9.09
CA TYR A 526 -4.65 -21.78 9.55
C TYR A 526 -3.15 -21.98 9.35
N HIS A 527 -2.45 -20.90 9.00
CA HIS A 527 -1.01 -20.84 9.25
C HIS A 527 -0.76 -20.76 10.77
N THR A 528 0.16 -21.56 11.28
CA THR A 528 0.46 -21.66 12.71
C THR A 528 1.95 -21.48 12.98
N ALA A 529 2.27 -20.92 14.15
CA ALA A 529 3.63 -20.81 14.65
C ALA A 529 3.67 -21.05 16.16
N THR A 530 4.79 -21.57 16.64
CA THR A 530 5.14 -21.53 18.06
C THR A 530 5.65 -20.13 18.39
N VAL A 531 4.98 -19.45 19.31
CA VAL A 531 5.19 -18.03 19.63
C VAL A 531 5.60 -17.85 21.10
N VAL A 532 6.15 -16.68 21.43
CA VAL A 532 6.34 -16.25 22.82
C VAL A 532 5.07 -15.54 23.30
N THR A 533 4.47 -16.00 24.40
CA THR A 533 3.35 -15.36 25.09
C THR A 533 3.70 -15.00 26.53
N TYR A 534 2.90 -14.13 27.17
CA TYR A 534 3.16 -13.64 28.51
C TYR A 534 1.96 -13.88 29.44
N HIS A 535 2.19 -14.56 30.56
CA HIS A 535 1.18 -14.84 31.59
C HIS A 535 1.54 -14.15 32.92
N GLY A 536 0.60 -14.14 33.87
CA GLY A 536 0.79 -13.54 35.19
C GLY A 536 0.25 -12.11 35.23
N THR A 537 1.05 -11.17 35.73
CA THR A 537 0.69 -9.75 35.72
C THR A 537 1.75 -8.96 34.96
N ASP A 538 1.40 -7.78 34.43
CA ASP A 538 2.36 -6.94 33.70
C ASP A 538 3.60 -6.54 34.53
N LYS A 539 3.50 -6.56 35.88
CA LYS A 539 4.60 -6.30 36.82
C LYS A 539 5.45 -7.54 37.13
N ALA A 540 4.87 -8.72 36.98
CA ALA A 540 5.53 -10.01 37.20
C ALA A 540 5.12 -11.00 36.09
N PRO A 541 5.49 -10.72 34.83
CA PRO A 541 5.15 -11.58 33.72
C PRO A 541 6.04 -12.82 33.73
N VAL A 542 5.53 -13.91 33.15
CA VAL A 542 6.30 -15.12 32.83
C VAL A 542 6.06 -15.45 31.36
N ALA A 543 7.14 -15.66 30.63
CA ALA A 543 7.11 -15.96 29.21
C ALA A 543 6.96 -17.46 28.94
N TYR A 544 6.03 -17.82 28.05
CA TYR A 544 5.73 -19.20 27.64
C TYR A 544 5.95 -19.36 26.13
N ASN A 545 6.09 -20.61 25.68
CA ASN A 545 5.96 -20.94 24.26
C ASN A 545 4.69 -21.73 24.01
N GLU A 546 3.86 -21.24 23.09
CA GLU A 546 2.55 -21.82 22.77
C GLU A 546 2.32 -21.76 21.26
N ASP A 547 1.45 -22.62 20.74
CA ASP A 547 1.09 -22.59 19.33
C ASP A 547 -0.12 -21.69 19.09
N TYR A 548 0.03 -20.78 18.12
CA TYR A 548 -0.99 -19.82 17.73
C TYR A 548 -1.24 -19.87 16.22
N ALA A 549 -2.47 -19.56 15.82
CA ALA A 549 -2.95 -19.48 14.45
C ALA A 549 -3.04 -18.02 14.00
N LEU A 550 -2.47 -17.71 12.83
CA LEU A 550 -2.53 -16.38 12.23
C LEU A 550 -3.97 -16.12 11.77
N VAL A 551 -4.59 -15.06 12.27
CA VAL A 551 -5.97 -14.70 11.90
C VAL A 551 -6.07 -13.40 11.13
N ALA A 552 -5.05 -12.54 11.19
CA ALA A 552 -4.93 -11.37 10.32
C ALA A 552 -3.49 -10.85 10.19
N LEU A 553 -3.22 -10.17 9.08
CA LEU A 553 -1.92 -9.56 8.78
C LEU A 553 -2.13 -8.19 8.12
N HIS A 554 -1.62 -7.14 8.76
CA HIS A 554 -1.52 -5.79 8.21
C HIS A 554 -0.12 -5.57 7.64
N ILE A 555 -0.03 -4.97 6.45
CA ILE A 555 1.20 -4.70 5.72
C ILE A 555 1.22 -3.20 5.38
N ILE A 556 2.26 -2.50 5.81
CA ILE A 556 2.47 -1.07 5.61
C ILE A 556 3.74 -0.92 4.78
N HIS A 557 3.64 -0.46 3.54
CA HIS A 557 4.74 -0.51 2.59
C HIS A 557 4.99 0.86 1.95
N LYS A 558 6.19 1.42 2.15
CA LYS A 558 6.64 2.63 1.47
C LYS A 558 7.37 2.30 0.17
N THR A 559 6.95 2.91 -0.93
CA THR A 559 7.67 2.86 -2.21
C THR A 559 8.02 4.27 -2.68
N ALA A 560 8.91 4.40 -3.66
CA ALA A 560 9.39 5.72 -4.09
C ALA A 560 8.27 6.58 -4.70
N ASN A 561 7.35 5.98 -5.47
CA ASN A 561 6.20 6.69 -6.04
C ASN A 561 5.01 6.85 -5.07
N TYR A 562 4.99 6.13 -3.95
CA TYR A 562 3.94 6.19 -2.92
C TYR A 562 4.52 6.58 -1.54
N PRO A 563 4.95 7.85 -1.39
CA PRO A 563 5.56 8.34 -0.15
C PRO A 563 4.60 8.41 1.04
N THR A 564 3.29 8.36 0.81
CA THR A 564 2.26 8.23 1.86
C THR A 564 1.99 6.80 2.28
N PHE A 565 2.81 5.84 1.81
CA PHE A 565 2.70 4.41 2.05
C PHE A 565 1.43 3.78 1.46
N ILE A 566 1.54 2.49 1.20
CA ILE A 566 0.44 1.62 0.80
C ILE A 566 0.11 0.74 2.00
N PHE A 567 -1.14 0.82 2.46
CA PHE A 567 -1.65 0.06 3.60
C PHE A 567 -2.55 -1.06 3.08
N ALA A 568 -2.22 -2.30 3.40
CA ALA A 568 -3.03 -3.47 3.06
C ALA A 568 -3.32 -4.27 4.32
N THR A 569 -4.49 -4.92 4.39
CA THR A 569 -4.78 -5.83 5.50
C THR A 569 -5.52 -7.06 5.04
N PHE A 570 -5.11 -8.21 5.57
CA PHE A 570 -5.59 -9.54 5.23
C PHE A 570 -6.23 -10.17 6.46
N GLU A 571 -7.32 -10.91 6.25
CA GLU A 571 -8.02 -11.62 7.31
C GLU A 571 -8.24 -13.08 6.92
N HIS A 572 -8.32 -13.94 7.93
CA HIS A 572 -8.77 -15.31 7.76
C HIS A 572 -10.29 -15.35 7.56
N GLU A 573 -10.79 -16.20 6.66
CA GLU A 573 -12.22 -16.27 6.33
C GLU A 573 -13.10 -16.67 7.52
N ASP A 574 -12.51 -17.41 8.46
CA ASP A 574 -13.18 -17.83 9.70
C ASP A 574 -13.19 -16.77 10.82
N ALA A 575 -12.96 -15.50 10.51
CA ALA A 575 -12.97 -14.42 11.52
C ALA A 575 -14.38 -14.20 12.11
N MET A 576 -15.39 -14.12 11.25
CA MET A 576 -16.79 -13.82 11.62
C MET A 576 -17.72 -15.02 11.55
N THR A 577 -17.41 -16.01 10.72
CA THR A 577 -18.20 -17.23 10.55
C THR A 577 -17.34 -18.45 10.70
N LEU A 578 -17.88 -19.53 11.26
CA LEU A 578 -17.24 -20.83 11.28
C LEU A 578 -17.35 -21.50 9.90
N PRO A 579 -16.65 -22.63 9.67
CA PRO A 579 -16.73 -23.34 8.39
C PRO A 579 -18.15 -23.76 7.98
N ASP A 580 -19.03 -24.05 8.96
CA ASP A 580 -20.45 -24.36 8.76
C ASP A 580 -21.34 -23.12 8.55
N LYS A 581 -20.73 -21.93 8.43
CA LYS A 581 -21.36 -20.61 8.28
C LYS A 581 -22.08 -20.07 9.50
N SER A 582 -22.07 -20.78 10.63
CA SER A 582 -22.57 -20.23 11.90
C SER A 582 -21.68 -19.08 12.39
N PRO A 583 -22.19 -18.12 13.17
CA PRO A 583 -21.37 -17.00 13.67
C PRO A 583 -20.32 -17.48 14.67
N THR A 584 -19.12 -16.90 14.62
CA THR A 584 -18.06 -17.16 15.62
C THR A 584 -18.42 -16.62 17.00
N GLY A 585 -19.31 -15.61 17.06
CA GLY A 585 -19.58 -14.88 18.29
C GLY A 585 -18.44 -13.94 18.71
N LEU A 586 -17.49 -13.67 17.81
CA LEU A 586 -16.38 -12.75 18.04
C LEU A 586 -16.87 -11.45 18.70
N TYR A 587 -16.25 -11.10 19.82
CA TYR A 587 -16.60 -9.93 20.60
C TYR A 587 -15.35 -9.27 21.15
N TYR A 588 -15.50 -8.06 21.67
CA TYR A 588 -14.43 -7.35 22.34
C TYR A 588 -14.94 -6.63 23.58
N ILE A 589 -13.99 -6.28 24.46
CA ILE A 589 -14.21 -5.39 25.61
C ILE A 589 -13.52 -4.07 25.30
N ALA A 590 -14.30 -2.98 25.27
CA ALA A 590 -13.79 -1.63 25.09
C ALA A 590 -13.13 -1.15 26.38
N ASN A 591 -12.01 -0.43 26.26
CA ASN A 591 -11.35 0.24 27.38
C ASN A 591 -11.90 1.65 27.64
N TYR A 592 -13.17 1.85 27.31
CA TYR A 592 -13.95 3.07 27.52
C TYR A 592 -15.41 2.66 27.64
N ASP A 593 -16.21 3.45 28.36
CA ASP A 593 -17.65 3.21 28.52
C ASP A 593 -18.52 4.36 28.03
N LYS A 594 -17.90 5.40 27.45
CA LYS A 594 -18.58 6.52 26.82
C LYS A 594 -17.91 6.94 25.51
N VAL A 595 -18.71 7.40 24.55
CA VAL A 595 -18.24 7.98 23.29
C VAL A 595 -18.70 9.43 23.13
N ALA A 596 -17.76 10.29 22.77
CA ALA A 596 -17.98 11.70 22.48
C ALA A 596 -17.36 12.11 21.14
N TYR A 597 -17.72 13.32 20.70
CA TYR A 597 -17.23 13.92 19.46
C TYR A 597 -16.82 15.36 19.71
N SER A 598 -15.75 15.79 19.06
CA SER A 598 -15.30 17.19 19.06
C SER A 598 -15.04 17.66 17.62
N PRO A 599 -15.62 18.81 17.19
CA PRO A 599 -16.58 19.63 17.94
C PRO A 599 -17.91 18.91 18.21
N ASP A 600 -18.56 19.26 19.32
CA ASP A 600 -19.88 18.73 19.68
C ASP A 600 -20.97 19.51 18.92
N ASN A 601 -21.67 18.82 18.01
CA ASN A 601 -22.75 19.40 17.20
C ASN A 601 -24.16 19.01 17.69
N GLY A 602 -24.31 18.51 18.92
CA GLY A 602 -25.60 18.14 19.52
C GLY A 602 -26.21 16.82 19.00
N SER A 603 -25.91 16.40 17.77
CA SER A 603 -26.41 15.15 17.16
C SER A 603 -25.30 14.12 16.97
N PRO A 604 -25.61 12.80 17.01
CA PRO A 604 -24.65 11.77 16.64
C PRO A 604 -24.20 11.94 15.18
N PRO A 605 -22.89 11.87 14.88
CA PRO A 605 -22.40 12.02 13.53
C PRO A 605 -22.75 10.80 12.67
N VAL A 606 -22.60 10.96 11.37
CA VAL A 606 -22.87 9.94 10.37
C VAL A 606 -21.58 9.62 9.62
N ALA A 607 -21.37 8.35 9.31
CA ALA A 607 -20.35 7.89 8.37
C ALA A 607 -21.01 7.46 7.06
N THR A 608 -20.44 7.87 5.93
CA THR A 608 -20.94 7.54 4.59
C THR A 608 -19.83 6.86 3.81
N PHE A 609 -20.06 5.68 3.25
CA PHE A 609 -19.00 4.93 2.56
C PHE A 609 -19.55 4.12 1.38
N SER A 610 -18.68 3.75 0.45
CA SER A 610 -19.05 2.94 -0.72
C SER A 610 -18.42 1.56 -0.65
N ASP A 611 -19.17 0.53 -1.01
CA ASP A 611 -18.65 -0.81 -1.30
C ASP A 611 -18.30 -0.97 -2.79
N GLY A 612 -18.34 0.10 -3.57
CA GLY A 612 -18.13 0.11 -5.02
C GLY A 612 -19.38 -0.23 -5.84
N ASN A 613 -20.45 -0.71 -5.23
CA ASN A 613 -21.75 -0.94 -5.86
C ASN A 613 -22.82 0.04 -5.35
N THR A 614 -22.80 0.33 -4.05
CA THR A 614 -23.77 1.17 -3.36
C THR A 614 -23.10 2.02 -2.29
N THR A 615 -23.74 3.14 -1.96
CA THR A 615 -23.34 4.02 -0.85
C THR A 615 -24.16 3.67 0.38
N HIS A 616 -23.46 3.46 1.49
CA HIS A 616 -23.99 3.14 2.80
C HIS A 616 -23.88 4.33 3.74
N THR A 617 -24.80 4.40 4.71
CA THR A 617 -24.83 5.47 5.70
C THR A 617 -25.11 4.86 7.07
N VAL A 618 -24.26 5.15 8.05
CA VAL A 618 -24.37 4.60 9.41
C VAL A 618 -24.29 5.73 10.42
N THR A 619 -25.30 5.83 11.28
CA THR A 619 -25.28 6.73 12.44
C THR A 619 -24.30 6.19 13.46
N LEU A 620 -23.37 7.05 13.88
CA LEU A 620 -22.34 6.68 14.82
C LEU A 620 -22.81 6.85 16.27
N PRO A 621 -22.36 5.98 17.17
CA PRO A 621 -22.81 5.93 18.55
C PRO A 621 -22.30 7.11 19.39
N ARG A 622 -23.11 7.56 20.34
CA ARG A 622 -22.83 8.72 21.19
C ARG A 622 -23.37 8.48 22.60
N GLY A 623 -22.62 8.93 23.61
CA GLY A 623 -23.00 8.77 25.00
C GLY A 623 -22.52 7.43 25.57
N ASP A 624 -23.28 6.90 26.53
CA ASP A 624 -22.91 5.67 27.24
C ASP A 624 -22.95 4.48 26.29
N VAL A 625 -21.95 3.60 26.41
CA VAL A 625 -21.82 2.39 25.58
C VAL A 625 -22.64 1.24 26.15
N ALA A 626 -22.88 1.23 27.46
CA ALA A 626 -23.71 0.22 28.11
C ALA A 626 -25.15 0.33 27.61
N ASP A 627 -25.69 -0.79 27.12
CA ASP A 627 -27.01 -0.85 26.52
C ASP A 627 -27.58 -2.26 26.64
N SER A 628 -28.72 -2.35 27.32
CA SER A 628 -29.43 -3.62 27.57
C SER A 628 -30.22 -4.12 26.36
N ALA A 629 -30.41 -3.31 25.31
CA ALA A 629 -31.12 -3.69 24.10
C ALA A 629 -30.28 -4.59 23.17
N HIS A 630 -28.96 -4.67 23.38
CA HIS A 630 -28.08 -5.53 22.60
C HIS A 630 -28.23 -7.00 22.99
N THR A 631 -27.84 -7.90 22.08
CA THR A 631 -27.77 -9.34 22.34
C THR A 631 -26.36 -9.86 22.03
N PRO A 632 -25.53 -10.17 23.05
CA PRO A 632 -25.79 -9.99 24.48
C PRO A 632 -25.90 -8.52 24.92
N PRO A 633 -26.52 -8.23 26.08
CA PRO A 633 -26.49 -6.89 26.67
C PRO A 633 -25.06 -6.41 26.93
N ILE A 634 -24.81 -5.11 26.70
CA ILE A 634 -23.52 -4.48 26.94
C ILE A 634 -23.53 -3.88 28.36
N TYR A 635 -22.55 -4.24 29.17
CA TYR A 635 -22.39 -3.79 30.55
C TYR A 635 -21.14 -2.93 30.74
N SER A 636 -21.17 -2.03 31.74
CA SER A 636 -19.99 -1.36 32.31
C SER A 636 -20.05 -1.47 33.84
N GLY A 637 -18.93 -1.81 34.48
CA GLY A 637 -18.81 -1.91 35.94
C GLY A 637 -19.71 -2.96 36.62
N SER A 638 -20.28 -3.89 35.86
CA SER A 638 -21.24 -4.90 36.33
C SER A 638 -21.12 -6.18 35.49
N ASN A 639 -21.73 -7.28 35.96
CA ASN A 639 -21.83 -8.56 35.22
C ASN A 639 -20.48 -9.12 34.72
N GLY A 640 -19.40 -8.90 35.47
CA GLY A 640 -18.06 -9.39 35.14
C GLY A 640 -17.23 -8.43 34.28
N ILE A 641 -17.77 -7.26 33.95
CA ILE A 641 -17.06 -6.21 33.22
C ILE A 641 -16.54 -5.14 34.20
N PRO A 642 -15.24 -4.80 34.17
CA PRO A 642 -14.66 -3.75 35.00
C PRO A 642 -15.33 -2.37 34.80
N LYS A 643 -15.30 -1.53 35.84
CA LYS A 643 -15.80 -0.15 35.76
C LYS A 643 -14.92 0.70 34.83
N GLY A 644 -15.52 1.46 33.93
CA GLY A 644 -14.79 2.24 32.91
C GLY A 644 -14.46 1.44 31.64
N GLN A 645 -14.87 0.18 31.57
CA GLN A 645 -14.82 -0.66 30.38
C GLN A 645 -16.25 -1.01 29.95
N ALA A 646 -16.45 -1.37 28.68
CA ALA A 646 -17.75 -1.80 28.19
C ALA A 646 -17.69 -3.08 27.36
N GLY A 647 -18.62 -4.00 27.61
CA GLY A 647 -18.78 -5.23 26.82
C GLY A 647 -19.69 -6.27 27.45
N PRO A 648 -19.72 -7.50 26.91
CA PRO A 648 -19.15 -7.91 25.64
C PRO A 648 -19.82 -7.20 24.46
N ILE A 649 -19.03 -6.57 23.58
CA ILE A 649 -19.54 -5.91 22.37
C ILE A 649 -19.28 -6.82 21.18
N ARG A 650 -20.33 -7.22 20.47
CA ARG A 650 -20.20 -8.07 19.28
C ARG A 650 -19.41 -7.32 18.20
N VAL A 651 -18.41 -7.97 17.63
CA VAL A 651 -17.71 -7.45 16.45
C VAL A 651 -18.68 -7.47 15.27
N VAL A 652 -18.76 -6.36 14.54
CA VAL A 652 -19.53 -6.25 13.31
C VAL A 652 -18.60 -5.83 12.19
N GLN A 653 -18.88 -6.30 10.98
CA GLN A 653 -18.17 -5.87 9.78
C GLN A 653 -19.10 -5.01 8.93
N PRO A 654 -18.92 -3.68 8.89
CA PRO A 654 -19.55 -2.81 7.90
C PRO A 654 -19.21 -3.28 6.49
N GLN A 655 -20.11 -3.01 5.54
CA GLN A 655 -19.94 -3.32 4.13
C GLN A 655 -18.94 -2.34 3.48
N THR A 656 -17.69 -2.37 3.95
CA THR A 656 -16.62 -1.46 3.53
C THR A 656 -15.63 -2.11 2.57
N ILE A 657 -15.76 -3.40 2.25
CA ILE A 657 -14.90 -4.04 1.24
C ILE A 657 -15.33 -3.53 -0.13
N TYR A 658 -14.43 -2.83 -0.83
CA TYR A 658 -14.71 -2.35 -2.16
C TYR A 658 -14.83 -3.52 -3.17
N SER A 659 -15.73 -3.38 -4.15
CA SER A 659 -16.04 -4.44 -5.13
C SER A 659 -14.81 -4.85 -5.97
N GLU A 660 -13.91 -3.92 -6.26
CA GLU A 660 -12.64 -4.20 -6.96
C GLU A 660 -11.70 -5.11 -6.14
N VAL A 661 -11.64 -4.94 -4.81
CA VAL A 661 -10.89 -5.85 -3.92
C VAL A 661 -11.50 -7.24 -3.93
N THR A 662 -12.83 -7.32 -3.90
CA THR A 662 -13.56 -8.59 -4.00
C THR A 662 -13.27 -9.29 -5.34
N ALA A 663 -13.19 -8.55 -6.45
CA ALA A 663 -12.85 -9.10 -7.75
C ALA A 663 -11.43 -9.71 -7.76
N VAL A 664 -10.44 -9.03 -7.20
CA VAL A 664 -9.06 -9.57 -7.10
C VAL A 664 -9.00 -10.79 -6.18
N ASN A 665 -9.68 -10.77 -5.03
CA ASN A 665 -9.78 -11.95 -4.15
C ASN A 665 -10.37 -13.16 -4.88
N ASN A 666 -11.44 -12.95 -5.66
CA ASN A 666 -12.06 -14.02 -6.45
C ASN A 666 -11.11 -14.55 -7.51
N GLN A 667 -10.34 -13.69 -8.18
CA GLN A 667 -9.32 -14.11 -9.15
C GLN A 667 -8.22 -14.95 -8.49
N VAL A 668 -7.65 -14.49 -7.37
CA VAL A 668 -6.63 -15.25 -6.63
C VAL A 668 -7.19 -16.60 -6.15
N LYS A 669 -8.42 -16.63 -5.64
CA LYS A 669 -9.08 -17.87 -5.25
C LYS A 669 -9.26 -18.81 -6.43
N GLN A 670 -9.71 -18.32 -7.59
CA GLN A 670 -9.86 -19.14 -8.80
C GLN A 670 -8.53 -19.72 -9.26
N LEU A 671 -7.45 -18.95 -9.21
CA LEU A 671 -6.10 -19.42 -9.54
C LEU A 671 -5.62 -20.51 -8.57
N MET A 672 -5.87 -20.36 -7.27
CA MET A 672 -5.56 -21.40 -6.28
C MET A 672 -6.44 -22.65 -6.44
N ASP A 673 -7.74 -22.50 -6.73
CA ASP A 673 -8.64 -23.62 -6.95
C ASP A 673 -8.30 -24.39 -8.25
N GLY A 674 -7.78 -23.70 -9.27
CA GLY A 674 -7.31 -24.29 -10.52
C GLY A 674 -5.95 -25.00 -10.43
N SER A 675 -5.28 -24.98 -9.28
CA SER A 675 -3.94 -25.56 -9.09
C SER A 675 -3.91 -26.60 -7.98
N SER A 676 -3.42 -27.80 -8.30
CA SER A 676 -3.26 -28.89 -7.33
C SER A 676 -2.28 -28.56 -6.20
N ALA A 677 -1.39 -27.58 -6.41
CA ALA A 677 -0.45 -27.10 -5.41
C ALA A 677 -1.16 -26.51 -4.17
N PHE A 678 -2.43 -26.11 -4.30
CA PHE A 678 -3.21 -25.52 -3.22
C PHE A 678 -4.32 -26.43 -2.67
N ASN A 679 -4.38 -27.72 -3.02
CA ASN A 679 -5.45 -28.61 -2.53
C ASN A 679 -5.58 -28.65 -1.01
N ASN A 680 -4.46 -28.61 -0.30
CA ASN A 680 -4.40 -28.60 1.17
C ASN A 680 -3.76 -27.32 1.71
N SER A 681 -3.80 -26.22 0.95
CA SER A 681 -3.09 -24.99 1.32
C SER A 681 -3.89 -24.14 2.29
N VAL A 682 -3.23 -23.70 3.37
CA VAL A 682 -3.82 -22.74 4.33
C VAL A 682 -4.14 -21.40 3.70
N TRP A 683 -3.41 -21.01 2.64
CA TRP A 683 -3.58 -19.72 1.99
C TRP A 683 -4.93 -19.54 1.30
N LYS A 684 -5.66 -20.62 1.03
CA LYS A 684 -7.04 -20.57 0.53
C LYS A 684 -8.01 -19.91 1.51
N HIS A 685 -7.64 -19.82 2.78
CA HIS A 685 -8.49 -19.31 3.85
C HIS A 685 -8.16 -17.86 4.24
N TYR A 686 -7.26 -17.19 3.51
CA TYR A 686 -6.93 -15.78 3.72
C TYR A 686 -7.41 -14.94 2.54
N ARG A 687 -7.85 -13.72 2.82
CA ARG A 687 -8.31 -12.76 1.80
C ARG A 687 -7.88 -11.34 2.10
N LEU A 688 -7.67 -10.54 1.06
CA LEU A 688 -7.45 -9.11 1.20
C LEU A 688 -8.75 -8.46 1.67
N LYS A 689 -8.68 -7.71 2.76
CA LYS A 689 -9.82 -6.95 3.27
C LYS A 689 -9.98 -5.60 2.55
N GLY A 690 -8.86 -5.00 2.17
CA GLY A 690 -8.80 -3.79 1.37
C GLY A 690 -7.39 -3.18 1.37
N VAL A 691 -7.23 -2.11 0.59
CA VAL A 691 -5.94 -1.43 0.39
C VAL A 691 -6.13 0.08 0.34
N GLN A 692 -5.24 0.86 0.95
CA GLN A 692 -5.22 2.32 0.85
C GLN A 692 -3.86 2.75 0.31
N ALA A 693 -3.83 3.29 -0.90
CA ALA A 693 -2.60 3.77 -1.56
C ALA A 693 -2.59 5.29 -1.78
N ILE A 694 -3.77 5.89 -1.96
CA ILE A 694 -3.93 7.32 -2.24
C ILE A 694 -4.76 7.95 -1.10
N PRO A 695 -4.21 8.93 -0.35
CA PRO A 695 -4.98 9.66 0.64
C PRO A 695 -6.13 10.47 0.03
N SER A 696 -7.26 10.53 0.72
CA SER A 696 -8.42 11.32 0.32
C SER A 696 -9.16 11.90 1.52
N SER A 697 -9.96 12.95 1.31
CA SER A 697 -10.96 13.42 2.29
C SER A 697 -12.38 12.93 1.99
N THR A 698 -12.57 12.24 0.87
CA THR A 698 -13.87 11.75 0.38
C THR A 698 -14.16 10.37 0.95
N GLU A 699 -15.14 10.28 1.84
CA GLU A 699 -15.43 9.03 2.56
C GLU A 699 -15.93 7.88 1.67
N THR A 700 -16.43 8.20 0.47
CA THR A 700 -16.90 7.21 -0.52
C THR A 700 -15.78 6.70 -1.43
N ASP A 701 -14.55 7.21 -1.29
CA ASP A 701 -13.43 6.68 -2.04
C ASP A 701 -13.11 5.24 -1.59
N PRO A 702 -12.53 4.41 -2.48
CA PRO A 702 -12.29 3.00 -2.21
C PRO A 702 -11.53 2.77 -0.90
N ASP A 703 -12.07 1.88 -0.06
CA ASP A 703 -11.50 1.49 1.22
C ASP A 703 -11.14 2.67 2.15
N TYR A 704 -11.83 3.81 2.07
CA TYR A 704 -11.58 4.98 2.94
C TYR A 704 -11.62 4.61 4.43
N TYR A 705 -12.53 3.71 4.83
CA TYR A 705 -12.63 3.17 6.18
C TYR A 705 -12.04 1.76 6.31
N LEU A 706 -10.92 1.50 5.62
CA LEU A 706 -10.21 0.23 5.74
C LEU A 706 -9.92 -0.06 7.21
N ALA A 707 -10.49 -1.15 7.70
CA ALA A 707 -10.23 -1.67 9.03
C ALA A 707 -10.36 -3.18 8.96
N ASN A 708 -9.40 -3.87 9.55
CA ASN A 708 -9.49 -5.30 9.79
C ASN A 708 -10.08 -5.51 11.18
N ILE A 709 -11.21 -6.17 11.26
CA ILE A 709 -11.94 -6.42 12.51
C ILE A 709 -11.14 -7.18 13.58
N LEU A 710 -9.99 -7.74 13.25
CA LEU A 710 -9.09 -8.40 14.20
C LEU A 710 -7.89 -7.52 14.56
N VAL A 711 -7.29 -6.78 13.61
CA VAL A 711 -6.09 -5.94 13.86
C VAL A 711 -6.47 -4.53 14.31
N GLU A 712 -7.64 -4.06 13.90
CA GLU A 712 -8.15 -2.70 14.02
C GLU A 712 -9.67 -2.72 14.29
N SER A 713 -10.11 -3.58 15.20
CA SER A 713 -11.51 -3.67 15.61
C SER A 713 -12.01 -2.40 16.32
N SER A 714 -13.31 -2.10 16.17
CA SER A 714 -14.27 -1.85 17.27
C SER A 714 -15.43 -0.92 16.86
N GLN A 715 -16.66 -1.14 17.34
CA GLN A 715 -17.70 -0.09 17.36
C GLN A 715 -18.38 -0.07 18.74
N PRO A 716 -18.18 1.01 19.54
CA PRO A 716 -18.65 2.34 19.17
C PRO A 716 -17.51 3.37 19.00
N GLY A 717 -17.44 4.06 17.85
CA GLY A 717 -16.57 5.23 17.60
C GLY A 717 -15.31 5.03 16.73
N ILE A 718 -14.70 3.83 16.72
CA ILE A 718 -13.38 3.58 16.10
C ILE A 718 -13.46 2.86 14.75
N GLN A 719 -14.39 1.94 14.52
CA GLN A 719 -14.66 1.40 13.20
C GLN A 719 -15.50 2.42 12.44
N LEU A 720 -15.08 2.74 11.22
CA LEU A 720 -15.42 3.98 10.54
C LEU A 720 -14.73 5.22 11.16
N PHE A 721 -13.51 5.03 11.69
CA PHE A 721 -12.63 6.10 12.16
C PHE A 721 -12.21 7.02 11.01
N ARG A 722 -12.18 8.32 11.30
CA ARG A 722 -11.54 9.36 10.48
C ARG A 722 -11.00 10.47 11.37
N GLY A 723 -9.98 11.17 10.90
CA GLY A 723 -9.40 12.31 11.62
C GLY A 723 -8.51 11.87 12.77
N SER A 724 -8.90 12.14 14.01
CA SER A 724 -8.12 11.79 15.20
C SER A 724 -9.00 11.39 16.37
N ASN A 725 -8.40 10.82 17.42
CA ASN A 725 -9.04 10.50 18.69
C ASN A 725 -8.22 11.08 19.84
N VAL A 726 -8.89 11.44 20.94
CA VAL A 726 -8.20 11.72 22.21
C VAL A 726 -7.72 10.39 22.77
N PHE A 727 -6.42 10.15 22.69
CA PHE A 727 -5.80 8.90 23.14
C PHE A 727 -4.43 9.15 23.80
N PRO A 728 -4.07 8.42 24.88
CA PRO A 728 -4.87 7.44 25.64
C PRO A 728 -6.22 7.97 26.13
N VAL A 729 -7.19 7.07 26.31
CA VAL A 729 -8.51 7.43 26.85
C VAL A 729 -8.32 8.12 28.21
N PRO A 730 -8.92 9.30 28.45
CA PRO A 730 -8.78 10.00 29.73
C PRO A 730 -9.40 9.22 30.89
N GLU A 731 -9.11 9.64 32.14
CA GLU A 731 -9.64 9.00 33.35
C GLU A 731 -11.17 9.06 33.49
N ASP A 732 -11.84 9.89 32.68
CA ASP A 732 -13.29 9.93 32.56
C ASP A 732 -13.86 8.79 31.69
N ASN A 733 -13.01 7.90 31.19
CA ASN A 733 -13.32 6.74 30.35
C ASN A 733 -14.10 7.08 29.07
N THR A 734 -13.97 8.33 28.59
CA THR A 734 -14.66 8.80 27.38
C THR A 734 -13.73 8.79 26.18
N LEU A 735 -14.05 7.97 25.17
CA LEU A 735 -13.39 8.03 23.87
C LEU A 735 -13.96 9.22 23.07
N THR A 736 -13.14 10.26 22.89
CA THR A 736 -13.53 11.45 22.12
C THR A 736 -12.96 11.41 20.71
N ASN A 737 -13.83 11.37 19.70
CA ASN A 737 -13.46 11.34 18.29
C ASN A 737 -13.45 12.75 17.69
N MET A 738 -12.37 13.11 17.02
CA MET A 738 -12.15 14.39 16.32
C MET A 738 -12.17 14.19 14.80
N ARG A 739 -13.37 13.97 14.26
CA ARG A 739 -13.57 13.49 12.88
C ARG A 739 -13.14 14.45 11.77
N THR A 740 -13.04 15.75 12.07
CA THR A 740 -12.71 16.80 11.10
C THR A 740 -11.22 17.11 11.03
N VAL A 741 -10.41 16.56 11.95
CA VAL A 741 -8.96 16.81 12.00
C VAL A 741 -8.31 16.36 10.70
N LYS A 742 -7.44 17.21 10.15
CA LYS A 742 -6.56 16.86 9.04
C LYS A 742 -5.39 16.07 9.60
N ASN A 743 -5.36 14.77 9.30
CA ASN A 743 -4.45 13.81 9.91
C ASN A 743 -3.39 13.31 8.91
N ILE A 744 -3.37 13.75 7.66
CA ILE A 744 -2.31 13.37 6.70
C ILE A 744 -1.82 14.61 5.98
N LYS A 745 -0.50 14.75 5.84
CA LYS A 745 0.16 15.69 4.94
C LYS A 745 0.45 15.02 3.61
N VAL A 746 0.13 15.70 2.51
CA VAL A 746 0.30 15.19 1.14
C VAL A 746 1.15 16.14 0.30
N PRO A 747 2.04 15.64 -0.59
CA PRO A 747 2.36 14.23 -0.83
C PRO A 747 3.24 13.59 0.26
N ASP A 748 3.92 14.39 1.07
CA ASP A 748 4.66 13.92 2.25
C ASP A 748 4.79 15.06 3.28
N PHE A 749 5.50 14.80 4.38
CA PHE A 749 5.64 15.77 5.46
C PHE A 749 6.45 17.01 5.08
N ASP A 750 7.55 16.83 4.35
CA ASP A 750 8.51 17.87 3.98
C ASP A 750 8.00 18.76 2.84
N HIS A 751 7.26 18.18 1.90
CA HIS A 751 6.82 18.83 0.66
C HIS A 751 5.30 19.03 0.63
N SER A 752 4.67 19.07 1.80
CA SER A 752 3.22 19.13 1.95
C SER A 752 2.62 20.31 1.18
N THR A 753 1.78 20.04 0.19
CA THR A 753 0.99 21.04 -0.54
C THR A 753 -0.41 21.21 0.05
N GLY A 754 -0.82 20.29 0.91
CA GLY A 754 -2.07 20.34 1.65
C GLY A 754 -2.19 19.19 2.63
N SER A 755 -3.34 19.12 3.30
CA SER A 755 -3.63 18.07 4.27
C SER A 755 -4.98 17.43 3.99
N GLN A 756 -5.11 16.14 4.30
CA GLN A 756 -6.33 15.35 4.12
C GLN A 756 -6.88 14.89 5.46
N THR A 757 -8.20 14.68 5.52
CA THR A 757 -8.85 13.96 6.63
C THR A 757 -9.14 12.56 6.15
N MET A 758 -8.29 11.61 6.51
CA MET A 758 -8.37 10.22 6.07
C MET A 758 -8.91 9.32 7.18
N GLY A 759 -9.56 8.23 6.78
CA GLY A 759 -10.04 7.17 7.67
C GLY A 759 -9.24 5.88 7.58
N GLY A 760 -9.64 4.90 8.37
CA GLY A 760 -9.04 3.55 8.37
C GLY A 760 -7.55 3.52 8.76
N CYS A 761 -6.84 2.48 8.32
CA CYS A 761 -5.41 2.27 8.60
C CYS A 761 -4.56 3.51 8.30
N MET A 762 -4.67 4.03 7.07
CA MET A 762 -3.91 5.18 6.59
C MET A 762 -4.25 6.43 7.40
N GLY A 763 -5.51 6.63 7.79
CA GLY A 763 -5.91 7.73 8.66
C GLY A 763 -5.32 7.62 10.07
N CYS A 764 -5.34 6.43 10.67
CA CYS A 764 -4.78 6.21 11.99
C CYS A 764 -3.26 6.49 11.97
N HIS A 765 -2.54 5.84 11.06
CA HIS A 765 -1.11 6.06 10.84
C HIS A 765 -0.78 7.48 10.35
N GLY A 766 -1.74 8.17 9.73
CA GLY A 766 -1.63 9.58 9.42
C GLY A 766 -1.32 10.45 10.64
N ILE A 767 -1.92 10.15 11.79
CA ILE A 767 -1.61 10.85 13.05
C ILE A 767 -0.12 10.73 13.38
N ALA A 768 0.45 9.53 13.18
CA ALA A 768 1.89 9.32 13.35
C ALA A 768 2.70 10.19 12.38
N GLN A 769 2.30 10.29 11.12
CA GLN A 769 2.99 11.16 10.15
C GLN A 769 2.88 12.65 10.53
N SER A 770 1.68 13.14 10.78
CA SER A 770 1.37 14.57 10.85
C SER A 770 1.59 15.15 12.25
N THR A 771 0.90 14.62 13.26
CA THR A 771 0.91 15.14 14.63
C THR A 771 2.14 14.69 15.40
N LEU A 772 2.53 13.41 15.27
CA LEU A 772 3.65 12.85 16.03
C LEU A 772 5.00 12.97 15.31
N LYS A 773 5.00 13.37 14.03
CA LYS A 773 6.21 13.51 13.21
C LYS A 773 7.03 12.20 13.12
N GLN A 774 6.37 11.06 13.05
CA GLN A 774 6.93 9.71 13.09
C GLN A 774 6.82 8.96 11.74
N GLY A 775 6.56 9.67 10.64
CA GLY A 775 6.67 9.09 9.29
C GLY A 775 5.75 7.88 9.04
N PHE A 776 4.51 7.94 9.55
CA PHE A 776 3.51 6.86 9.58
C PHE A 776 3.80 5.68 10.50
N SER A 777 4.86 5.67 11.32
CA SER A 777 5.18 4.54 12.20
C SER A 777 4.95 4.86 13.68
N PHE A 778 4.08 4.12 14.35
CA PHE A 778 3.93 4.22 15.81
C PHE A 778 5.08 3.57 16.59
N LEU A 779 5.97 2.84 15.92
CA LEU A 779 7.07 2.14 16.61
C LEU A 779 8.10 3.14 17.17
N PHE A 780 8.27 4.30 16.52
CA PHE A 780 9.25 5.32 16.92
C PHE A 780 8.85 6.08 18.20
N ASP A 781 7.63 5.91 18.69
CA ASP A 781 7.18 6.48 19.96
C ASP A 781 8.06 6.03 21.13
N ALA A 782 8.52 4.79 21.10
CA ALA A 782 9.39 4.20 22.12
C ALA A 782 10.74 4.94 22.32
N ILE A 783 11.15 5.77 21.36
CA ILE A 783 12.42 6.52 21.42
C ILE A 783 12.23 8.04 21.33
N ASN A 784 11.00 8.53 21.21
CA ASN A 784 10.72 9.97 21.12
C ASN A 784 10.76 10.63 22.51
N ARG A 785 11.92 11.17 22.90
CA ARG A 785 12.12 11.79 24.22
C ARG A 785 11.18 12.96 24.53
N ALA A 786 10.58 13.62 23.53
CA ALA A 786 9.60 14.67 23.77
C ALA A 786 8.30 14.15 24.42
N ASN A 787 8.06 12.84 24.32
CA ASN A 787 6.89 12.18 24.90
C ASN A 787 7.14 11.68 26.34
N PHE A 788 8.35 11.85 26.87
CA PHE A 788 8.72 11.40 28.22
C PHE A 788 8.62 12.57 29.20
N MET A 789 8.01 12.32 30.38
CA MET A 789 7.94 13.32 31.46
C MET A 789 9.33 13.69 32.00
N ASP A 790 10.22 12.69 32.08
CA ASP A 790 11.63 12.88 32.45
C ASP A 790 12.51 12.49 31.26
N PRO A 791 13.22 13.44 30.63
CA PRO A 791 14.14 13.18 29.52
C PRO A 791 15.28 12.22 29.85
N SER A 792 15.55 11.91 31.13
CA SER A 792 16.54 10.92 31.55
C SER A 792 16.01 9.48 31.54
N SER A 793 14.69 9.30 31.42
CA SER A 793 14.06 7.99 31.35
C SER A 793 14.66 7.11 30.26
N PRO A 794 14.78 5.80 30.50
CA PRO A 794 15.25 4.85 29.48
C PRO A 794 14.26 4.81 28.31
N THR A 795 14.80 4.83 27.08
CA THR A 795 14.02 4.61 25.86
C THR A 795 13.75 3.11 25.65
N GLY A 796 12.70 2.79 24.91
CA GLY A 796 12.28 1.44 24.59
C GLY A 796 10.89 1.11 25.13
N PHE A 797 10.40 -0.10 24.84
CA PHE A 797 9.10 -0.54 25.31
C PHE A 797 9.13 -0.92 26.80
N ALA A 798 8.15 -0.44 27.57
CA ALA A 798 8.14 -0.54 29.03
C ALA A 798 8.15 -2.01 29.55
N ASN A 799 7.18 -2.80 29.11
CA ASN A 799 6.93 -4.19 29.52
C ASN A 799 6.05 -4.89 28.47
N PRO A 800 6.04 -6.24 28.39
CA PRO A 800 5.05 -6.96 27.61
C PRO A 800 3.68 -6.89 28.29
N GLU A 801 2.62 -7.07 27.50
CA GLU A 801 1.25 -7.22 28.00
C GLU A 801 0.97 -8.69 28.30
N THR A 802 0.46 -8.97 29.50
CA THR A 802 0.03 -10.33 29.87
C THR A 802 -1.37 -10.66 29.36
N ILE A 803 -1.58 -11.93 29.00
CA ILE A 803 -2.86 -12.50 28.57
C ILE A 803 -3.91 -12.35 29.69
N GLY A 804 -5.12 -12.01 29.28
CA GLY A 804 -6.29 -11.79 30.12
C GLY A 804 -6.90 -10.41 29.89
N LEU A 805 -8.08 -10.19 30.48
CA LEU A 805 -8.68 -8.86 30.61
C LEU A 805 -8.18 -8.18 31.90
N PRO A 806 -7.24 -7.22 31.83
CA PRO A 806 -6.81 -6.47 33.00
C PRO A 806 -7.82 -5.39 33.40
N ASP A 807 -7.65 -4.84 34.61
CA ASP A 807 -8.44 -3.71 35.09
C ASP A 807 -8.16 -2.42 34.29
N THR A 808 -9.07 -1.45 34.39
CA THR A 808 -9.05 -0.17 33.65
C THR A 808 -7.76 0.62 33.84
N ARG A 809 -7.17 0.64 35.05
CA ARG A 809 -5.91 1.39 35.27
C ARG A 809 -4.73 0.70 34.60
N THR A 810 -4.68 -0.62 34.67
CA THR A 810 -3.67 -1.40 33.94
C THR A 810 -3.82 -1.20 32.42
N GLN A 811 -5.06 -1.13 31.90
CA GLN A 811 -5.28 -0.80 30.48
C GLN A 811 -4.80 0.61 30.11
N HIS A 812 -5.12 1.62 30.92
CA HIS A 812 -4.61 2.98 30.68
C HIS A 812 -3.08 3.01 30.66
N ALA A 813 -2.43 2.24 31.54
CA ALA A 813 -0.97 2.10 31.53
C ALA A 813 -0.44 1.39 30.27
N ARG A 814 -1.17 0.40 29.72
CA ARG A 814 -0.82 -0.23 28.43
C ARG A 814 -0.94 0.76 27.27
N ALA A 815 -2.00 1.56 27.25
CA ALA A 815 -2.24 2.59 26.25
C ALA A 815 -1.16 3.68 26.23
N LEU A 816 -0.58 4.04 27.39
CA LEU A 816 0.52 5.01 27.49
C LEU A 816 1.79 4.61 26.73
N LYS A 817 1.93 3.35 26.31
CA LYS A 817 3.01 2.88 25.42
C LYS A 817 2.88 3.40 23.99
N TYR A 818 1.72 3.96 23.65
CA TYR A 818 1.40 4.44 22.33
C TYR A 818 0.77 5.83 22.43
N SER A 819 1.54 6.87 22.21
CA SER A 819 1.01 8.22 22.11
C SER A 819 0.23 8.37 20.80
N PHE A 820 -1.12 8.36 20.82
CA PHE A 820 -1.95 8.54 19.61
C PHE A 820 -2.71 9.88 19.59
N GLY A 821 -2.33 10.88 20.39
CA GLY A 821 -3.19 12.04 20.56
C GLY A 821 -2.52 13.35 20.98
N PHE A 822 -3.29 14.42 20.81
CA PHE A 822 -3.00 15.79 21.22
C PHE A 822 -2.98 15.93 22.75
N GLN A 823 -2.01 15.33 23.45
CA GLN A 823 -1.75 15.66 24.85
C GLN A 823 -1.08 17.04 25.00
N ASN A 824 -0.54 17.59 23.90
CA ASN A 824 -0.04 18.94 23.84
C ASN A 824 -1.18 19.92 23.53
N LYS A 825 -1.57 20.73 24.52
CA LYS A 825 -2.52 21.85 24.34
C LYS A 825 -2.14 22.77 23.15
N GLY A 826 -0.85 22.83 22.76
CA GLY A 826 -0.38 23.64 21.63
C GLY A 826 -0.65 23.05 20.23
N ALA A 827 -0.87 21.74 20.10
CA ALA A 827 -1.02 21.10 18.78
C ALA A 827 -2.45 21.27 18.19
N VAL A 828 -3.43 21.64 19.02
CA VAL A 828 -4.79 21.99 18.57
C VAL A 828 -4.83 23.37 17.88
N GLU A 829 -3.92 24.28 18.23
CA GLU A 829 -3.91 25.66 17.71
C GLU A 829 -3.26 25.78 16.31
N GLU A 830 -2.39 24.85 15.90
CA GLU A 830 -1.78 24.88 14.56
C GLU A 830 -2.60 24.16 13.48
N THR A 831 -3.45 23.17 13.83
CA THR A 831 -4.29 22.45 12.86
C THR A 831 -5.48 23.24 12.34
N GLY A 832 -5.71 24.45 12.86
CA GLY A 832 -6.76 25.37 12.46
C GLY A 832 -6.29 26.54 11.58
N LYS A 833 -5.06 26.53 11.07
CA LYS A 833 -4.52 27.55 10.16
C LYS A 833 -4.41 27.04 8.73
#